data_AF-A0A970PT32-F1
#
_entry.id   AF-A0A970PT32-F1
#
_cell.length_a   1.000
_cell.length_b   1.000
_cell.length_c   1.000
_cell.angle_alpha   90.00
_cell.angle_beta   90.00
_cell.angle_gamma   90.00
#
_symmetry.space_group_name_H-M   'P 1'
#
loop_
_entity.id
_entity.type
_entity.pdbx_description
1 polymer ?
#
loop_
_entity_poly.entity_id
_entity_poly.type
_entity_poly.pdbx_seq_one_letter_code
_entity_poly.pdbx_strand_id
1 'polypeptide(L)'
;MLAVCFVLLALFVILGPKQPVQKALNVNAQGEMVLSHQGLVISEVMSDNASALPDEKGNFPDWLEVWNSTSEPMQLEGITLSNRSDKAKFVFPKMTLEADGRVVVFCDDTNQNDAGKPFHAKFKLSSIQVSAFLFDTGGYILSQVDVPTLNANETYYLDENFSYVKGEDIFSPGFPNTAEGHEAYMGSYRIEAGTLLLNEIMAAPRSGLRDEDGELSDWIELKSFSTELIDLSHYALSDNEGRPIKWPFPAGSYIAPGGTFLVFCSGKDRANIGGYPHTNFSISAEGETITLSTLQGQLVDRIVFDNLPADTSYGRNAETGSWQLFTTATPGADNNAAGAAMADEYLRAINPTKVYISEVMSSNNSVSLGSGQPLSDWVELVNQSDQVVDMSLWGLSDNISWPRKWQFPVGTSIWPGEHKVVFLDKSTQAGVDASSLHASFALDRLGGETVTLSDPTGRVLDKLTLPAIPVDISYGRSFGREGFFYFDGATPGVQNGTGFPGFSSPPVFSAQGGLYRQNVEIALSVSDRSTIRYTLDGSIPTLENSLEYTGPITITDTTVLRARSFAGGLQPSGTITNTYVLKTYYTLPVVCLTTDPDELWNQETGMYAAGEGVDLTTFKYIPFKNPTPTYRTYGKVFRPGFAEMFDSATQNVTFSQGVEFGLIGQYSLDMPQKSFKVKAKASMGNRYFNAKLFEDRPFEQYKSIVLRVSGNDAVWTRMIDGVQSRLIDQVPDTTVIHQAWRPVIVYLNGQYWGHYNMRERVSRYFVAQHEGIPLEKADDMTILEASWKEYFGSNAEYRAMIEKIKAGNPASNPEDLQYILDNVDVDNLFDFLIYQMLFNNTDSGNIRFYRVPEGKWRWIIFDMDYGLFRAANNGVRNMMNPKGHGANDDIDNTIWVKLLENDQMLDKFLRRFGELFRFFTVEKMLAQVDECYQTMLPEMNMHFERWAAFNLKNISSDQPQTVDGSFRYWNSRIDRLYNVIRKRPRHAWVQVKEWFNLSDAQMLEYFGPKPEFPATAILDKDDQI
;
A
#
# COMPACT_ATOMS: atom_id res chain seq x y z
N MET A 1 -62.97 -76.88 7.82
CA MET A 1 -62.98 -77.45 6.47
C MET A 1 -61.59 -77.98 6.22
N LEU A 2 -61.47 -79.30 6.07
CA LEU A 2 -61.39 -79.89 4.74
C LEU A 2 -60.17 -79.31 4.00
N ALA A 3 -59.22 -80.10 3.57
CA ALA A 3 -59.28 -81.52 3.28
C ALA A 3 -58.06 -81.77 2.39
N VAL A 4 -57.57 -83.01 2.46
CA VAL A 4 -57.29 -83.78 1.24
C VAL A 4 -56.09 -83.22 0.44
N CYS A 5 -54.98 -83.91 0.39
CA CYS A 5 -54.91 -85.24 -0.19
C CYS A 5 -53.50 -85.77 0.12
N PHE A 6 -53.33 -87.01 0.61
CA PHE A 6 -53.33 -88.20 -0.25
C PHE A 6 -52.22 -88.06 -1.31
N VAL A 7 -51.22 -88.94 -1.42
CA VAL A 7 -51.28 -90.40 -1.27
C VAL A 7 -49.86 -90.91 -1.18
N LEU A 8 -49.73 -91.96 -0.38
CA LEU A 8 -48.85 -93.09 -0.60
C LEU A 8 -48.11 -93.13 -1.95
N LEU A 9 -46.87 -93.58 -1.88
CA LEU A 9 -46.43 -94.85 -2.45
C LEU A 9 -44.91 -94.72 -2.57
N ALA A 10 -44.09 -95.71 -2.31
CA ALA A 10 -44.24 -97.05 -1.78
C ALA A 10 -42.84 -97.64 -1.92
N LEU A 11 -42.48 -98.50 -0.98
CA LEU A 11 -41.60 -99.65 -1.19
C LEU A 11 -40.27 -99.41 -1.93
N PHE A 12 -39.17 -99.39 -1.19
CA PHE A 12 -38.02 -100.29 -1.44
C PHE A 12 -37.33 -100.56 -0.09
N VAL A 13 -37.49 -101.79 0.46
CA VAL A 13 -36.44 -102.83 0.62
C VAL A 13 -35.60 -102.65 1.91
N ILE A 14 -35.88 -103.40 2.98
CA ILE A 14 -35.36 -104.76 3.32
C ILE A 14 -33.84 -104.79 3.61
N LEU A 15 -33.54 -105.04 4.89
CA LEU A 15 -32.32 -105.62 5.50
C LEU A 15 -30.99 -104.84 5.52
N GLY A 16 -30.67 -104.28 6.69
CA GLY A 16 -29.33 -103.94 7.16
C GLY A 16 -29.32 -103.78 8.69
N PRO A 17 -28.29 -104.22 9.42
CA PRO A 17 -28.35 -104.54 10.86
C PRO A 17 -28.33 -103.31 11.77
N LYS A 18 -28.93 -103.46 12.97
CA LYS A 18 -28.68 -102.58 14.12
C LYS A 18 -27.24 -102.72 14.58
N GLN A 19 -26.45 -101.65 14.48
CA GLN A 19 -25.25 -101.34 15.27
C GLN A 19 -24.95 -99.83 15.16
N PRO A 20 -24.17 -99.25 16.08
CA PRO A 20 -24.48 -98.92 17.47
C PRO A 20 -24.71 -97.40 17.62
N VAL A 21 -25.34 -96.99 18.71
CA VAL A 21 -25.44 -95.56 19.09
C VAL A 21 -24.02 -95.01 19.28
N GLN A 22 -23.59 -94.13 18.38
CA GLN A 22 -22.38 -93.34 18.55
C GLN A 22 -22.71 -92.18 19.52
N LYS A 23 -21.93 -92.08 20.59
CA LYS A 23 -22.05 -91.05 21.63
C LYS A 23 -22.00 -89.65 21.00
N ALA A 24 -22.91 -88.76 21.42
CA ALA A 24 -22.79 -87.33 21.17
C ALA A 24 -21.45 -86.84 21.76
N LEU A 25 -20.67 -86.13 20.95
CA LEU A 25 -19.26 -85.82 21.24
C LEU A 25 -19.03 -84.78 22.34
N ASN A 26 -20.07 -84.13 22.87
CA ASN A 26 -19.92 -82.95 23.73
C ASN A 26 -20.80 -83.03 24.98
N VAL A 27 -20.78 -84.13 25.74
CA VAL A 27 -21.46 -84.21 27.06
C VAL A 27 -20.49 -84.71 28.13
N ASN A 28 -20.38 -83.98 29.25
CA ASN A 28 -19.58 -84.41 30.39
C ASN A 28 -20.20 -85.65 31.07
N ALA A 29 -19.52 -86.22 32.06
CA ALA A 29 -19.97 -87.41 32.78
C ALA A 29 -21.34 -87.25 33.48
N GLN A 30 -21.84 -86.02 33.59
CA GLN A 30 -23.11 -85.63 34.19
C GLN A 30 -24.21 -85.38 33.13
N GLY A 31 -23.89 -85.48 31.84
CA GLY A 31 -24.84 -85.28 30.73
C GLY A 31 -25.07 -83.82 30.34
N GLU A 32 -24.21 -82.90 30.78
CA GLU A 32 -24.25 -81.49 30.40
C GLU A 32 -23.42 -81.25 29.15
N MET A 33 -23.92 -80.42 28.22
CA MET A 33 -23.18 -80.07 27.02
C MET A 33 -21.89 -79.33 27.38
N VAL A 34 -20.74 -79.80 26.89
CA VAL A 34 -19.46 -79.07 27.00
C VAL A 34 -19.08 -78.57 25.61
N LEU A 35 -19.25 -77.28 25.36
CA LEU A 35 -18.75 -76.63 24.15
C LEU A 35 -17.23 -76.47 24.27
N SER A 36 -16.47 -77.01 23.32
CA SER A 36 -15.00 -77.06 23.37
C SER A 36 -14.29 -75.69 23.37
N HIS A 37 -15.02 -74.61 23.12
CA HIS A 37 -14.54 -73.22 23.06
C HIS A 37 -15.46 -72.27 23.84
N GLN A 38 -16.03 -72.76 24.95
CA GLN A 38 -16.87 -71.95 25.83
C GLN A 38 -16.07 -70.72 26.34
N GLY A 39 -16.52 -69.52 25.97
CA GLY A 39 -15.81 -68.26 26.23
C GLY A 39 -15.24 -67.57 24.99
N LEU A 40 -15.29 -68.21 23.81
CA LEU A 40 -14.98 -67.54 22.55
C LEU A 40 -16.22 -66.83 22.00
N VAL A 41 -16.19 -65.50 21.92
CA VAL A 41 -17.36 -64.67 21.61
C VAL A 41 -17.05 -63.65 20.52
N ILE A 42 -18.08 -63.21 19.79
CA ILE A 42 -17.97 -62.03 18.93
C ILE A 42 -18.10 -60.80 19.84
N SER A 43 -17.01 -60.11 20.12
CA SER A 43 -17.00 -59.02 21.10
C SER A 43 -17.49 -57.71 20.53
N GLU A 44 -17.21 -57.39 19.26
CA GLU A 44 -17.49 -56.09 18.67
C GLU A 44 -17.77 -56.23 17.18
N VAL A 45 -18.71 -55.45 16.64
CA VAL A 45 -19.05 -55.44 15.21
C VAL A 45 -19.24 -54.01 14.71
N MET A 46 -18.64 -53.70 13.57
CA MET A 46 -18.83 -52.45 12.82
C MET A 46 -19.21 -52.76 11.37
N SER A 47 -20.43 -52.39 10.97
CA SER A 47 -20.99 -52.70 9.65
C SER A 47 -20.95 -51.54 8.65
N ASP A 48 -20.44 -50.37 9.06
CA ASP A 48 -20.19 -49.21 8.22
C ASP A 48 -18.98 -48.46 8.78
N ASN A 49 -17.80 -48.86 8.33
CA ASN A 49 -16.53 -48.30 8.77
C ASN A 49 -16.16 -47.12 7.87
N ALA A 50 -16.34 -45.90 8.37
CA ALA A 50 -15.97 -44.70 7.62
C ALA A 50 -14.55 -44.22 7.96
N SER A 51 -14.12 -44.41 9.20
CA SER A 51 -12.81 -43.97 9.67
C SER A 51 -12.23 -44.75 10.86
N ALA A 52 -12.92 -45.75 11.39
CA ALA A 52 -12.54 -46.37 12.67
C ALA A 52 -11.28 -47.23 12.58
N LEU A 53 -11.19 -48.11 11.57
CA LEU A 53 -10.05 -49.04 11.42
C LEU A 53 -9.75 -49.29 9.93
N PRO A 54 -8.64 -48.79 9.37
CA PRO A 54 -8.29 -49.10 7.99
C PRO A 54 -7.75 -50.53 7.83
N ASP A 55 -7.90 -51.09 6.64
CA ASP A 55 -7.18 -52.29 6.19
C ASP A 55 -5.72 -51.97 5.84
N GLU A 56 -4.95 -52.99 5.46
CA GLU A 56 -3.55 -52.87 5.06
C GLU A 56 -3.30 -52.04 3.79
N LYS A 57 -4.38 -51.60 3.12
CA LYS A 57 -4.37 -50.75 1.92
C LYS A 57 -4.97 -49.37 2.19
N GLY A 58 -5.34 -49.05 3.43
CA GLY A 58 -5.95 -47.78 3.80
C GLY A 58 -7.43 -47.65 3.44
N ASN A 59 -8.11 -48.72 3.05
CA ASN A 59 -9.57 -48.72 2.90
C ASN A 59 -10.22 -48.99 4.25
N PHE A 60 -11.49 -48.62 4.40
CA PHE A 60 -12.25 -48.87 5.63
C PHE A 60 -13.34 -49.91 5.40
N PRO A 61 -12.99 -51.22 5.33
CA PRO A 61 -14.00 -52.26 5.25
C PRO A 61 -14.69 -52.48 6.60
N ASP A 62 -15.92 -52.99 6.56
CA ASP A 62 -16.62 -53.50 7.73
C ASP A 62 -15.75 -54.50 8.48
N TRP A 63 -15.94 -54.67 9.78
CA TRP A 63 -15.15 -55.63 10.57
C TRP A 63 -15.94 -56.16 11.76
N LEU A 64 -15.45 -57.28 12.28
CA LEU A 64 -15.88 -57.82 13.56
C LEU A 64 -14.67 -58.31 14.36
N GLU A 65 -14.83 -58.36 15.67
CA GLU A 65 -13.83 -58.83 16.61
C GLU A 65 -14.29 -60.12 17.29
N VAL A 66 -13.35 -61.06 17.43
CA VAL A 66 -13.52 -62.27 18.23
C VAL A 66 -12.61 -62.18 19.46
N TRP A 67 -13.18 -62.45 20.63
CA TRP A 67 -12.52 -62.38 21.92
C TRP A 67 -12.51 -63.74 22.62
N ASN A 68 -11.35 -64.14 23.14
CA ASN A 68 -11.22 -65.24 24.08
C ASN A 68 -11.43 -64.70 25.51
N SER A 69 -12.65 -64.82 26.04
CA SER A 69 -13.00 -64.32 27.38
C SER A 69 -12.49 -65.19 28.54
N THR A 70 -11.62 -66.17 28.28
CA THR A 70 -11.11 -67.10 29.30
C THR A 70 -9.70 -66.76 29.73
N SER A 71 -9.28 -67.29 30.88
CA SER A 71 -7.94 -67.14 31.41
C SER A 71 -6.90 -68.08 30.78
N GLU A 72 -7.29 -68.88 29.78
CA GLU A 72 -6.41 -69.86 29.12
C GLU A 72 -6.35 -69.61 27.61
N PRO A 73 -5.22 -69.84 26.94
CA PRO A 73 -5.11 -69.74 25.49
C PRO A 73 -6.03 -70.75 24.76
N MET A 74 -6.63 -70.33 23.63
CA MET A 74 -7.49 -71.17 22.78
C MET A 74 -6.90 -71.39 21.39
N GLN A 75 -7.01 -72.61 20.86
CA GLN A 75 -6.68 -72.89 19.46
C GLN A 75 -7.88 -72.56 18.59
N LEU A 76 -7.70 -71.78 17.53
CA LEU A 76 -8.77 -71.42 16.60
C LEU A 76 -8.85 -72.34 15.37
N GLU A 77 -8.03 -73.39 15.31
CA GLU A 77 -8.05 -74.35 14.21
C GLU A 77 -9.45 -74.99 14.08
N GLY A 78 -10.11 -74.71 12.96
CA GLY A 78 -11.46 -75.21 12.68
C GLY A 78 -12.61 -74.33 13.19
N ILE A 79 -12.31 -73.19 13.81
CA ILE A 79 -13.32 -72.17 14.10
C ILE A 79 -13.64 -71.37 12.83
N THR A 80 -14.91 -71.05 12.63
CA THR A 80 -15.41 -70.40 11.42
C THR A 80 -16.30 -69.20 11.71
N LEU A 81 -16.31 -68.23 10.80
CA LEU A 81 -17.14 -67.04 10.85
C LEU A 81 -18.09 -66.97 9.64
N SER A 82 -19.27 -66.38 9.82
CA SER A 82 -20.21 -66.11 8.74
C SER A 82 -21.24 -65.04 9.10
N ASN A 83 -21.83 -64.42 8.08
CA ASN A 83 -23.07 -63.66 8.21
C ASN A 83 -24.33 -64.50 7.89
N ARG A 84 -24.22 -65.84 7.92
CA ARG A 84 -25.31 -66.79 7.68
C ARG A 84 -25.26 -67.93 8.68
N SER A 85 -26.43 -68.34 9.17
CA SER A 85 -26.59 -69.44 10.14
C SER A 85 -26.28 -70.83 9.58
N ASP A 86 -26.25 -70.98 8.25
CA ASP A 86 -26.23 -72.28 7.55
C ASP A 86 -24.93 -72.57 6.79
N LYS A 87 -23.96 -71.65 6.81
CA LYS A 87 -22.74 -71.76 5.98
C LYS A 87 -21.58 -70.98 6.57
N ALA A 88 -20.45 -71.65 6.83
CA ALA A 88 -19.17 -71.00 7.11
C ALA A 88 -18.66 -70.22 5.87
N LYS A 89 -18.15 -69.00 6.08
CA LYS A 89 -17.60 -68.14 5.01
C LYS A 89 -16.18 -67.66 5.24
N PHE A 90 -15.67 -67.83 6.46
CA PHE A 90 -14.28 -67.64 6.82
C PHE A 90 -13.89 -68.75 7.80
N VAL A 91 -12.66 -69.24 7.68
CA VAL A 91 -12.11 -70.29 8.53
C VAL A 91 -10.79 -69.78 9.07
N PHE A 92 -10.66 -69.72 10.40
CA PHE A 92 -9.41 -69.32 11.03
C PHE A 92 -8.30 -70.32 10.66
N PRO A 93 -7.07 -69.85 10.39
CA PRO A 93 -5.92 -70.74 10.27
C PRO A 93 -5.64 -71.43 11.61
N LYS A 94 -4.71 -72.37 11.58
CA LYS A 94 -4.10 -72.88 12.81
C LYS A 94 -3.37 -71.73 13.52
N MET A 95 -3.99 -71.23 14.59
CA MET A 95 -3.45 -70.18 15.42
C MET A 95 -3.94 -70.31 16.86
N THR A 96 -3.15 -69.77 17.79
CA THR A 96 -3.53 -69.62 19.19
C THR A 96 -4.02 -68.20 19.42
N LEU A 97 -5.20 -68.05 20.01
CA LEU A 97 -5.66 -66.80 20.60
C LEU A 97 -5.39 -66.88 22.10
N GLU A 98 -4.48 -66.05 22.61
CA GLU A 98 -4.06 -66.07 24.01
C GLU A 98 -5.24 -65.79 24.96
N ALA A 99 -5.04 -66.05 26.26
CA ALA A 99 -5.99 -65.67 27.30
C ALA A 99 -6.30 -64.17 27.22
N ASP A 100 -7.58 -63.80 27.27
CA ASP A 100 -8.07 -62.42 27.05
C ASP A 100 -7.73 -61.82 25.66
N GLY A 101 -7.19 -62.64 24.74
CA GLY A 101 -6.78 -62.22 23.42
C GLY A 101 -7.95 -61.88 22.51
N ARG A 102 -7.75 -60.88 21.64
CA ARG A 102 -8.72 -60.41 20.65
C ARG A 102 -8.15 -60.52 19.25
N VAL A 103 -8.99 -60.80 18.28
CA VAL A 103 -8.62 -60.85 16.86
C VAL A 103 -9.69 -60.19 16.01
N VAL A 104 -9.28 -59.26 15.16
CA VAL A 104 -10.16 -58.54 14.23
C VAL A 104 -10.15 -59.25 12.88
N VAL A 105 -11.32 -59.31 12.25
CA VAL A 105 -11.53 -59.86 10.91
C VAL A 105 -12.30 -58.84 10.08
N PHE A 106 -11.67 -58.34 9.01
CA PHE A 106 -12.31 -57.48 8.03
C PHE A 106 -13.32 -58.27 7.21
N CYS A 107 -14.49 -57.71 6.98
CA CYS A 107 -15.61 -58.32 6.25
C CYS A 107 -15.78 -57.59 4.91
N ASP A 108 -14.90 -57.88 3.95
CA ASP A 108 -14.75 -57.12 2.70
C ASP A 108 -14.98 -57.93 1.42
N ASP A 109 -15.28 -59.23 1.55
CA ASP A 109 -15.46 -60.22 0.47
C ASP A 109 -14.16 -60.73 -0.21
N THR A 110 -12.98 -60.59 0.41
CA THR A 110 -11.68 -60.95 -0.23
C THR A 110 -11.01 -62.25 0.24
N ASN A 111 -11.41 -62.81 1.39
CA ASN A 111 -10.96 -64.11 1.93
C ASN A 111 -9.43 -64.31 2.11
N GLN A 112 -8.85 -63.67 3.12
CA GLN A 112 -7.46 -63.85 3.56
C GLN A 112 -7.42 -64.54 4.93
N ASN A 113 -6.88 -65.76 5.00
CA ASN A 113 -6.83 -66.54 6.24
C ASN A 113 -5.47 -67.19 6.51
N ASP A 114 -4.37 -66.65 5.99
CA ASP A 114 -3.01 -67.08 6.34
C ASP A 114 -2.66 -66.59 7.75
N ALA A 115 -2.04 -67.46 8.57
CA ALA A 115 -1.56 -67.07 9.89
C ALA A 115 -0.52 -65.93 9.79
N GLY A 116 -0.66 -64.91 10.63
CA GLY A 116 0.25 -63.77 10.71
C GLY A 116 -0.02 -62.62 9.72
N LYS A 117 -1.11 -62.69 8.94
CA LYS A 117 -1.61 -61.57 8.12
C LYS A 117 -2.94 -61.03 8.69
N PRO A 118 -3.33 -59.79 8.36
CA PRO A 118 -4.69 -59.31 8.61
C PRO A 118 -5.72 -60.26 7.98
N PHE A 119 -6.79 -60.55 8.72
CA PHE A 119 -7.79 -61.51 8.28
C PHE A 119 -8.91 -60.82 7.53
N HIS A 120 -9.31 -61.40 6.40
CA HIS A 120 -10.41 -60.90 5.57
C HIS A 120 -11.40 -62.04 5.34
N ALA A 121 -12.67 -61.82 5.65
CA ALA A 121 -13.74 -62.77 5.49
C ALA A 121 -14.47 -62.59 4.15
N LYS A 122 -14.93 -63.71 3.58
CA LYS A 122 -15.64 -63.71 2.30
C LYS A 122 -17.12 -63.32 2.41
N PHE A 123 -17.39 -62.19 3.06
CA PHE A 123 -18.70 -61.56 3.17
C PHE A 123 -18.56 -60.12 3.66
N LYS A 124 -19.61 -59.33 3.41
CA LYS A 124 -19.80 -58.00 4.00
C LYS A 124 -20.88 -57.99 5.06
N LEU A 125 -20.87 -56.98 5.91
CA LEU A 125 -21.90 -56.75 6.91
C LEU A 125 -22.91 -55.73 6.34
N SER A 126 -24.18 -55.83 6.71
CA SER A 126 -25.19 -54.85 6.28
C SER A 126 -25.37 -53.83 7.39
N SER A 127 -25.30 -52.53 7.05
CA SER A 127 -25.56 -51.43 7.98
C SER A 127 -27.02 -51.30 8.44
N ILE A 128 -27.97 -52.00 7.80
CA ILE A 128 -29.37 -52.00 8.20
C ILE A 128 -29.65 -53.05 9.28
N GLN A 129 -29.31 -54.32 9.01
CA GLN A 129 -29.43 -55.42 9.98
C GLN A 129 -28.62 -56.62 9.47
N VAL A 130 -27.84 -57.24 10.33
CA VAL A 130 -27.07 -58.46 9.99
C VAL A 130 -26.86 -59.32 11.22
N SER A 131 -26.90 -60.64 11.06
CA SER A 131 -26.45 -61.57 12.10
C SER A 131 -25.04 -62.04 11.78
N ALA A 132 -24.14 -61.96 12.76
CA ALA A 132 -22.80 -62.55 12.66
C ALA A 132 -22.72 -63.78 13.56
N PHE A 133 -22.11 -64.84 13.02
CA PHE A 133 -22.06 -66.15 13.65
C PHE A 133 -20.63 -66.67 13.71
N LEU A 134 -20.29 -67.26 14.85
CA LEU A 134 -19.06 -68.00 15.11
C LEU A 134 -19.43 -69.47 15.36
N PHE A 135 -18.88 -70.39 14.56
CA PHE A 135 -19.17 -71.82 14.67
C PHE A 135 -17.91 -72.67 14.80
N ASP A 136 -18.05 -73.86 15.37
CA ASP A 136 -17.05 -74.93 15.23
C ASP A 136 -17.21 -75.72 13.90
N THR A 137 -16.28 -76.64 13.63
CA THR A 137 -16.31 -77.51 12.44
C THR A 137 -17.50 -78.49 12.39
N GLY A 138 -18.19 -78.69 13.52
CA GLY A 138 -19.42 -79.48 13.59
C GLY A 138 -20.69 -78.69 13.24
N GLY A 139 -20.57 -77.36 13.04
CA GLY A 139 -21.68 -76.46 12.77
C GLY A 139 -22.40 -75.97 14.03
N TYR A 140 -21.83 -76.19 15.22
CA TYR A 140 -22.39 -75.66 16.47
C TYR A 140 -22.09 -74.17 16.58
N ILE A 141 -23.12 -73.37 16.88
CA ILE A 141 -22.98 -71.93 17.15
C ILE A 141 -22.28 -71.78 18.52
N LEU A 142 -21.10 -71.16 18.49
CA LEU A 142 -20.34 -70.77 19.68
C LEU A 142 -20.75 -69.37 20.16
N SER A 143 -20.95 -68.45 19.20
CA SER A 143 -21.42 -67.09 19.45
C SER A 143 -22.28 -66.63 18.29
N GLN A 144 -23.33 -65.89 18.60
CA GLN A 144 -24.18 -65.20 17.61
C GLN A 144 -24.46 -63.79 18.13
N VAL A 145 -24.39 -62.83 17.23
CA VAL A 145 -24.85 -61.46 17.48
C VAL A 145 -25.78 -61.03 16.35
N ASP A 146 -26.97 -60.56 16.72
CA ASP A 146 -27.91 -59.92 15.80
C ASP A 146 -27.69 -58.41 15.87
N VAL A 147 -26.97 -57.88 14.89
CA VAL A 147 -26.53 -56.48 14.84
C VAL A 147 -27.69 -55.60 14.36
N PRO A 148 -28.08 -54.56 15.11
CA PRO A 148 -29.11 -53.61 14.70
C PRO A 148 -28.61 -52.68 13.58
N THR A 149 -29.41 -51.71 13.17
CA THR A 149 -28.96 -50.66 12.27
C THR A 149 -27.85 -49.84 12.93
N LEU A 150 -26.70 -49.76 12.27
CA LEU A 150 -25.55 -48.93 12.65
C LEU A 150 -25.34 -47.86 11.57
N ASN A 151 -25.19 -46.62 12.02
CA ASN A 151 -24.68 -45.52 11.23
C ASN A 151 -23.16 -45.67 11.06
N ALA A 152 -22.56 -44.84 10.21
CA ALA A 152 -21.11 -44.78 10.03
C ALA A 152 -20.38 -44.65 11.38
N ASN A 153 -19.38 -45.52 11.59
CA ASN A 153 -18.53 -45.62 12.78
C ASN A 153 -19.22 -46.02 14.10
N GLU A 154 -20.51 -46.35 14.10
CA GLU A 154 -21.14 -46.96 15.26
C GLU A 154 -20.77 -48.44 15.38
N THR A 155 -20.63 -48.92 16.62
CA THR A 155 -20.36 -50.33 16.92
C THR A 155 -21.52 -50.98 17.66
N TYR A 156 -21.63 -52.29 17.51
CA TYR A 156 -22.44 -53.12 18.40
C TYR A 156 -21.50 -54.06 19.15
N TYR A 157 -21.31 -53.81 20.44
CA TYR A 157 -20.26 -54.44 21.23
C TYR A 157 -20.79 -55.02 22.52
N LEU A 158 -20.09 -56.03 23.03
CA LEU A 158 -20.37 -56.69 24.28
C LEU A 158 -19.76 -55.88 25.44
N ASP A 159 -20.60 -55.35 26.33
CA ASP A 159 -20.19 -54.54 27.47
C ASP A 159 -19.66 -55.38 28.66
N GLU A 160 -19.25 -54.71 29.74
CA GLU A 160 -18.76 -55.35 30.98
C GLU A 160 -19.79 -56.29 31.66
N ASN A 161 -21.08 -56.13 31.33
CA ASN A 161 -22.17 -56.97 31.83
C ASN A 161 -22.50 -58.11 30.85
N PHE A 162 -21.66 -58.36 29.85
CA PHE A 162 -21.88 -59.34 28.78
C PHE A 162 -23.19 -59.10 28.02
N SER A 163 -23.58 -57.83 27.86
CA SER A 163 -24.76 -57.41 27.11
C SER A 163 -24.34 -56.63 25.88
N TYR A 164 -24.96 -56.92 24.73
CA TYR A 164 -24.67 -56.15 23.53
C TYR A 164 -25.35 -54.79 23.58
N VAL A 165 -24.54 -53.75 23.50
CA VAL A 165 -24.97 -52.35 23.47
C VAL A 165 -24.49 -51.69 22.20
N LYS A 166 -25.23 -50.68 21.76
CA LYS A 166 -24.86 -49.84 20.64
C LYS A 166 -23.95 -48.72 21.14
N GLY A 167 -22.75 -48.61 20.58
CA GLY A 167 -21.79 -47.54 20.85
C GLY A 167 -21.83 -46.48 19.77
N GLU A 168 -21.97 -45.22 20.18
CA GLU A 168 -21.69 -44.05 19.33
C GLU A 168 -20.22 -43.66 19.54
N ASP A 169 -19.40 -43.75 18.49
CA ASP A 169 -17.97 -43.39 18.49
C ASP A 169 -17.07 -44.12 19.50
N ILE A 170 -17.56 -45.18 20.17
CA ILE A 170 -16.78 -46.03 21.08
C ILE A 170 -16.46 -47.34 20.37
N PHE A 171 -15.47 -47.31 19.48
CA PHE A 171 -14.87 -48.51 18.88
C PHE A 171 -13.51 -48.80 19.50
N SER A 172 -13.19 -50.07 19.73
CA SER A 172 -11.93 -50.47 20.37
C SER A 172 -11.30 -51.71 19.75
N PRO A 173 -11.11 -51.78 18.41
CA PRO A 173 -10.64 -52.99 17.76
C PRO A 173 -9.25 -53.40 18.26
N GLY A 174 -9.15 -54.63 18.77
CA GLY A 174 -7.96 -55.18 19.40
C GLY A 174 -7.81 -54.84 20.89
N PHE A 175 -8.74 -54.09 21.48
CA PHE A 175 -8.71 -53.61 22.87
C PHE A 175 -10.02 -53.97 23.60
N PRO A 176 -10.07 -53.90 24.95
CA PRO A 176 -11.31 -54.13 25.68
C PRO A 176 -12.43 -53.14 25.30
N ASN A 177 -13.66 -53.64 25.11
CA ASN A 177 -14.84 -52.84 24.76
C ASN A 177 -15.33 -51.94 25.91
N THR A 178 -14.50 -50.99 26.29
CA THR A 178 -14.62 -50.10 27.45
C THR A 178 -14.18 -48.71 27.02
N ALA A 179 -14.53 -47.67 27.79
CA ALA A 179 -14.02 -46.33 27.52
C ALA A 179 -12.48 -46.30 27.58
N GLU A 180 -11.87 -47.03 28.52
CA GLU A 180 -10.42 -47.14 28.65
C GLU A 180 -9.77 -47.86 27.48
N GLY A 181 -10.40 -48.91 26.94
CA GLY A 181 -9.91 -49.61 25.76
C GLY A 181 -10.09 -48.82 24.46
N HIS A 182 -11.16 -48.03 24.35
CA HIS A 182 -11.30 -47.02 23.29
C HIS A 182 -10.18 -45.98 23.39
N GLU A 183 -9.92 -45.42 24.57
CA GLU A 183 -8.81 -44.49 24.80
C GLU A 183 -7.44 -45.12 24.51
N ALA A 184 -7.24 -46.40 24.85
CA ALA A 184 -6.01 -47.12 24.53
C ALA A 184 -5.85 -47.36 23.02
N TYR A 185 -6.93 -47.71 22.32
CA TYR A 185 -6.95 -47.82 20.85
C TYR A 185 -6.60 -46.48 20.21
N MET A 186 -7.30 -45.41 20.60
CA MET A 186 -7.09 -44.06 20.09
C MET A 186 -5.69 -43.53 20.45
N GLY A 187 -5.16 -43.89 21.61
CA GLY A 187 -3.84 -43.52 22.09
C GLY A 187 -2.69 -44.28 21.42
N SER A 188 -2.94 -45.43 20.79
CA SER A 188 -1.91 -46.23 20.13
C SER A 188 -1.32 -45.58 18.87
N TYR A 189 -2.01 -44.56 18.32
CA TYR A 189 -1.59 -43.81 17.14
C TYR A 189 -1.26 -42.34 17.43
N ARG A 190 -1.34 -41.93 18.70
CA ARG A 190 -1.23 -40.52 19.09
C ARG A 190 0.24 -40.12 19.28
N ILE A 191 0.70 -39.18 18.46
CA ILE A 191 1.79 -38.27 18.85
C ILE A 191 1.19 -37.14 19.71
N GLU A 192 1.90 -36.71 20.75
CA GLU A 192 1.48 -35.58 21.57
C GLU A 192 1.23 -34.34 20.70
N ALA A 193 0.11 -33.65 20.93
CA ALA A 193 -0.23 -32.46 20.18
C ALA A 193 0.90 -31.41 20.31
N GLY A 194 1.51 -31.01 19.19
CA GLY A 194 2.64 -30.08 19.14
C GLY A 194 3.99 -30.70 18.77
N THR A 195 4.12 -32.02 18.67
CA THR A 195 5.40 -32.69 18.37
C THR A 195 5.73 -32.82 16.88
N LEU A 196 4.72 -32.92 16.00
CA LEU A 196 4.88 -32.92 14.54
C LEU A 196 3.86 -31.95 13.97
N LEU A 197 4.33 -30.94 13.23
CA LEU A 197 3.48 -29.87 12.71
C LEU A 197 3.68 -29.68 11.21
N LEU A 198 2.63 -29.20 10.54
CA LEU A 198 2.76 -28.51 9.26
C LEU A 198 3.54 -27.21 9.54
N ASN A 199 4.61 -26.98 8.79
CA ASN A 199 5.55 -25.89 9.05
C ASN A 199 5.50 -24.79 7.99
N GLU A 200 5.52 -25.17 6.72
CA GLU A 200 5.53 -24.23 5.59
C GLU A 200 4.87 -24.88 4.37
N ILE A 201 4.12 -24.10 3.59
CA ILE A 201 3.48 -24.55 2.35
C ILE A 201 3.70 -23.54 1.22
N MET A 202 3.72 -24.04 -0.01
CA MET A 202 3.95 -23.25 -1.21
C MET A 202 3.05 -23.74 -2.36
N ALA A 203 2.12 -22.91 -2.84
CA ALA A 203 1.05 -23.29 -3.77
C ALA A 203 1.17 -22.74 -5.21
N ALA A 204 2.25 -22.01 -5.52
CA ALA A 204 2.48 -21.47 -6.87
C ALA A 204 3.95 -21.02 -7.06
N PRO A 205 4.94 -21.93 -7.01
CA PRO A 205 6.33 -21.54 -7.16
C PRO A 205 6.64 -20.98 -8.55
N ARG A 206 7.54 -19.99 -8.58
CA ARG A 206 8.11 -19.34 -9.77
C ARG A 206 9.63 -19.33 -9.73
N SER A 207 10.23 -19.58 -8.57
CA SER A 207 11.66 -19.73 -8.35
C SER A 207 11.95 -20.77 -7.24
N GLY A 208 13.23 -21.01 -6.95
CA GLY A 208 13.64 -21.84 -5.81
C GLY A 208 13.66 -23.35 -6.11
N LEU A 209 13.19 -24.14 -5.15
CA LEU A 209 13.30 -25.60 -5.11
C LEU A 209 12.63 -26.24 -6.33
N ARG A 210 13.38 -27.11 -7.02
CA ARG A 210 12.90 -27.90 -8.17
C ARG A 210 12.89 -29.38 -7.83
N ASP A 211 11.95 -30.10 -8.44
CA ASP A 211 11.92 -31.56 -8.36
C ASP A 211 12.98 -32.21 -9.27
N GLU A 212 13.05 -33.53 -9.25
CA GLU A 212 14.00 -34.33 -10.03
C GLU A 212 13.83 -34.20 -11.54
N ASP A 213 12.67 -33.75 -12.01
CA ASP A 213 12.39 -33.48 -13.43
C ASP A 213 12.80 -32.04 -13.82
N GLY A 214 13.27 -31.25 -12.85
CA GLY A 214 13.61 -29.84 -13.02
C GLY A 214 12.39 -28.91 -13.00
N GLU A 215 11.23 -29.39 -12.58
CA GLU A 215 9.98 -28.63 -12.53
C GLU A 215 9.81 -27.92 -11.18
N LEU A 216 9.07 -26.82 -11.18
CA LEU A 216 8.64 -26.14 -9.95
C LEU A 216 7.29 -26.74 -9.56
N SER A 217 7.27 -27.48 -8.46
CA SER A 217 6.08 -28.12 -7.91
C SER A 217 5.70 -27.47 -6.59
N ASP A 218 4.39 -27.38 -6.31
CA ASP A 218 3.89 -27.03 -4.99
C ASP A 218 4.51 -27.95 -3.95
N TRP A 219 4.62 -27.52 -2.69
CA TRP A 219 5.19 -28.36 -1.65
C TRP A 219 4.67 -28.03 -0.26
N ILE A 220 4.77 -29.02 0.63
CA ILE A 220 4.47 -28.95 2.06
C ILE A 220 5.74 -29.36 2.81
N GLU A 221 6.05 -28.65 3.87
CA GLU A 221 7.07 -29.01 4.84
C GLU A 221 6.47 -29.35 6.20
N LEU A 222 6.94 -30.46 6.78
CA LEU A 222 6.70 -30.84 8.16
C LEU A 222 7.89 -30.48 9.05
N LYS A 223 7.65 -30.15 10.32
CA LYS A 223 8.68 -29.93 11.35
C LYS A 223 8.46 -30.85 12.55
N SER A 224 9.53 -31.51 12.99
CA SER A 224 9.56 -32.26 14.25
C SER A 224 10.04 -31.37 15.39
N PHE A 225 9.30 -31.39 16.50
CA PHE A 225 9.71 -30.85 17.80
C PHE A 225 10.06 -31.98 18.79
N SER A 226 10.06 -33.23 18.31
CA SER A 226 10.48 -34.40 19.08
C SER A 226 12.00 -34.44 19.27
N THR A 227 12.43 -35.02 20.39
CA THR A 227 13.83 -35.44 20.61
C THR A 227 14.12 -36.82 20.04
N GLU A 228 13.10 -37.53 19.57
CA GLU A 228 13.19 -38.88 18.98
C GLU A 228 12.89 -38.86 17.48
N LEU A 229 13.36 -39.89 16.77
CA LEU A 229 13.03 -40.11 15.37
C LEU A 229 11.53 -40.37 15.21
N ILE A 230 10.86 -39.70 14.28
CA ILE A 230 9.45 -39.95 13.97
C ILE A 230 9.37 -40.74 12.65
N ASP A 231 8.65 -41.86 12.68
CA ASP A 231 8.27 -42.63 11.49
C ASP A 231 6.97 -42.05 10.91
N LEU A 232 7.06 -41.49 9.71
CA LEU A 232 5.93 -40.86 9.02
C LEU A 232 5.01 -41.89 8.35
N SER A 233 5.38 -43.16 8.24
CA SER A 233 4.56 -44.19 7.56
C SER A 233 3.19 -44.45 8.23
N HIS A 234 2.96 -43.88 9.41
CA HIS A 234 1.69 -43.91 10.14
C HIS A 234 0.81 -42.66 9.95
N TYR A 235 1.17 -41.79 9.01
CA TYR A 235 0.49 -40.52 8.75
C TYR A 235 -0.02 -40.42 7.32
N ALA A 236 -0.88 -39.44 7.10
CA ALA A 236 -1.32 -39.03 5.77
C ALA A 236 -1.46 -37.51 5.66
N LEU A 237 -1.29 -37.00 4.44
CA LEU A 237 -1.63 -35.64 4.05
C LEU A 237 -2.94 -35.63 3.24
N SER A 238 -3.69 -34.55 3.37
CA SER A 238 -4.87 -34.29 2.54
C SER A 238 -5.13 -32.81 2.35
N ASP A 239 -5.56 -32.43 1.15
CA ASP A 239 -6.13 -31.13 0.78
C ASP A 239 -7.66 -31.06 0.97
N ASN A 240 -8.26 -32.12 1.53
CA ASN A 240 -9.68 -32.25 1.72
C ASN A 240 -9.95 -32.77 3.14
N GLU A 241 -10.43 -31.88 4.00
CA GLU A 241 -10.71 -32.19 5.41
C GLU A 241 -11.75 -33.32 5.59
N GLY A 242 -12.68 -33.49 4.62
CA GLY A 242 -13.62 -34.60 4.62
C GLY A 242 -13.01 -35.96 4.22
N ARG A 243 -11.73 -35.99 3.84
CA ARG A 243 -10.95 -37.18 3.48
C ARG A 243 -9.54 -37.07 4.06
N PRO A 244 -9.36 -37.17 5.39
CA PRO A 244 -8.08 -36.88 6.05
C PRO A 244 -6.92 -37.78 5.60
N ILE A 245 -7.22 -39.00 5.13
CA ILE A 245 -6.22 -39.98 4.66
C ILE A 245 -6.17 -40.04 3.13
N LYS A 246 -6.01 -38.89 2.47
CA LYS A 246 -5.98 -38.83 1.00
C LYS A 246 -4.66 -39.34 0.41
N TRP A 247 -3.54 -39.05 1.09
CA TRP A 247 -2.21 -39.48 0.67
C TRP A 247 -1.39 -39.98 1.89
N PRO A 248 -1.34 -41.31 2.11
CA PRO A 248 -0.46 -41.91 3.10
C PRO A 248 1.01 -41.70 2.76
N PHE A 249 1.84 -41.44 3.77
CA PHE A 249 3.29 -41.36 3.54
C PHE A 249 3.85 -42.72 3.10
N PRO A 250 4.81 -42.75 2.16
CA PRO A 250 5.49 -43.98 1.78
C PRO A 250 6.22 -44.63 2.97
N ALA A 251 6.23 -45.96 3.02
CA ALA A 251 7.01 -46.70 3.99
C ALA A 251 8.50 -46.31 3.94
N GLY A 252 9.12 -46.13 5.10
CA GLY A 252 10.51 -45.68 5.21
C GLY A 252 10.70 -44.16 5.18
N SER A 253 9.62 -43.39 5.31
CA SER A 253 9.69 -41.94 5.51
C SER A 253 9.94 -41.62 6.99
N TYR A 254 11.07 -40.98 7.30
CA TYR A 254 11.43 -40.63 8.67
C TYR A 254 11.84 -39.17 8.76
N ILE A 255 11.49 -38.52 9.88
CA ILE A 255 11.96 -37.17 10.22
C ILE A 255 12.82 -37.25 11.48
N ALA A 256 14.06 -36.75 11.37
CA ALA A 256 15.02 -36.74 12.47
C ALA A 256 14.54 -35.83 13.63
N PRO A 257 15.04 -36.03 14.87
CA PRO A 257 14.81 -35.10 15.97
C PRO A 257 15.10 -33.65 15.57
N GLY A 258 14.13 -32.75 15.77
CA GLY A 258 14.25 -31.33 15.38
C GLY A 258 14.30 -31.05 13.86
N GLY A 259 14.21 -32.08 13.01
CA GLY A 259 14.37 -31.98 11.56
C GLY A 259 13.12 -31.50 10.83
N THR A 260 13.26 -31.27 9.53
CA THR A 260 12.16 -30.99 8.60
C THR A 260 11.98 -32.13 7.58
N PHE A 261 10.81 -32.24 6.97
CA PHE A 261 10.52 -33.20 5.90
C PHE A 261 9.69 -32.54 4.80
N LEU A 262 10.21 -32.50 3.57
CA LEU A 262 9.57 -31.88 2.42
C LEU A 262 8.81 -32.92 1.57
N VAL A 263 7.65 -32.51 1.08
CA VAL A 263 6.79 -33.28 0.18
C VAL A 263 6.36 -32.40 -0.98
N PHE A 264 6.61 -32.82 -2.22
CA PHE A 264 6.05 -32.14 -3.39
C PHE A 264 4.57 -32.48 -3.54
N CYS A 265 3.75 -31.48 -3.76
CA CYS A 265 2.33 -31.61 -4.06
C CYS A 265 2.11 -31.41 -5.56
N SER A 266 2.62 -32.35 -6.36
CA SER A 266 2.63 -32.21 -7.82
C SER A 266 1.55 -33.03 -8.53
N GLY A 267 0.74 -33.81 -7.79
CA GLY A 267 -0.18 -34.78 -8.37
C GLY A 267 0.46 -36.01 -9.03
N LYS A 268 1.78 -36.20 -8.93
CA LYS A 268 2.51 -37.28 -9.61
C LYS A 268 2.43 -38.62 -8.87
N ASP A 269 2.06 -38.61 -7.58
CA ASP A 269 1.91 -39.80 -6.71
C ASP A 269 3.13 -40.73 -6.73
N ARG A 270 4.30 -40.21 -6.31
CA ARG A 270 5.60 -40.91 -6.36
C ARG A 270 6.22 -40.99 -4.97
N ALA A 271 6.64 -42.18 -4.54
CA ALA A 271 7.37 -42.33 -3.28
C ALA A 271 8.79 -41.72 -3.31
N ASN A 272 9.41 -41.65 -4.49
CA ASN A 272 10.73 -41.06 -4.74
C ASN A 272 11.80 -41.43 -3.68
N ILE A 273 12.11 -42.73 -3.55
CA ILE A 273 13.03 -43.25 -2.52
C ILE A 273 14.41 -42.59 -2.64
N GLY A 274 14.83 -41.88 -1.58
CA GLY A 274 16.09 -41.13 -1.54
C GLY A 274 16.01 -39.66 -1.99
N GLY A 275 14.83 -39.21 -2.43
CA GLY A 275 14.50 -37.82 -2.72
C GLY A 275 13.26 -37.37 -1.94
N TYR A 276 12.53 -36.38 -2.48
CA TYR A 276 11.27 -35.89 -1.89
C TYR A 276 10.08 -36.61 -2.52
N PRO A 277 9.16 -37.18 -1.73
CA PRO A 277 7.97 -37.84 -2.27
C PRO A 277 7.00 -36.81 -2.87
N HIS A 278 6.13 -37.30 -3.75
CA HIS A 278 5.10 -36.53 -4.45
C HIS A 278 3.70 -37.01 -4.05
N THR A 279 2.82 -36.10 -3.63
CA THR A 279 1.42 -36.42 -3.38
C THR A 279 0.65 -36.70 -4.67
N ASN A 280 -0.55 -37.28 -4.51
CA ASN A 280 -1.54 -37.46 -5.59
C ASN A 280 -2.43 -36.22 -5.80
N PHE A 281 -2.08 -35.07 -5.20
CA PHE A 281 -2.79 -33.80 -5.34
C PHE A 281 -1.83 -32.62 -5.51
N SER A 282 -2.38 -31.44 -5.80
CA SER A 282 -1.68 -30.16 -5.86
C SER A 282 -2.38 -29.15 -4.95
N ILE A 283 -1.73 -28.03 -4.64
CA ILE A 283 -2.27 -27.06 -3.69
C ILE A 283 -2.92 -25.90 -4.46
N SER A 284 -4.12 -25.50 -4.07
CA SER A 284 -4.78 -24.31 -4.63
C SER A 284 -4.22 -23.03 -3.99
N ALA A 285 -3.68 -22.12 -4.81
CA ALA A 285 -3.25 -20.80 -4.35
C ALA A 285 -4.41 -19.86 -3.97
N GLU A 286 -5.66 -20.15 -4.35
CA GLU A 286 -6.84 -19.31 -4.06
C GLU A 286 -7.42 -19.54 -2.66
N GLY A 287 -6.88 -20.53 -1.94
CA GLY A 287 -7.27 -20.91 -0.59
C GLY A 287 -7.65 -22.37 -0.49
N GLU A 288 -7.13 -23.03 0.54
CA GLU A 288 -7.31 -24.46 0.76
C GLU A 288 -7.09 -24.82 2.23
N THR A 289 -7.52 -26.03 2.60
CA THR A 289 -7.24 -26.62 3.91
C THR A 289 -6.36 -27.83 3.73
N ILE A 290 -5.16 -27.79 4.29
CA ILE A 290 -4.27 -28.95 4.35
C ILE A 290 -4.32 -29.56 5.74
N THR A 291 -4.47 -30.87 5.80
CA THR A 291 -4.52 -31.66 7.02
C THR A 291 -3.39 -32.66 7.05
N LEU A 292 -2.79 -32.81 8.23
CA LEU A 292 -1.95 -33.94 8.60
C LEU A 292 -2.79 -34.79 9.55
N SER A 293 -2.97 -36.07 9.24
CA SER A 293 -3.70 -37.01 10.09
C SER A 293 -2.91 -38.27 10.34
N THR A 294 -3.31 -39.04 11.35
CA THR A 294 -2.91 -40.45 11.46
C THR A 294 -3.60 -41.27 10.36
N LEU A 295 -3.17 -42.53 10.15
CA LEU A 295 -3.90 -43.48 9.30
C LEU A 295 -5.26 -43.90 9.86
N GLN A 296 -5.67 -43.39 11.03
CA GLN A 296 -6.99 -43.59 11.62
C GLN A 296 -7.88 -42.35 11.42
N GLY A 297 -7.41 -41.37 10.64
CA GLY A 297 -8.14 -40.15 10.33
C GLY A 297 -8.19 -39.15 11.48
N GLN A 298 -7.47 -39.40 12.58
CA GLN A 298 -7.33 -38.43 13.66
C GLN A 298 -6.47 -37.26 13.19
N LEU A 299 -6.99 -36.04 13.33
CA LEU A 299 -6.27 -34.83 12.94
C LEU A 299 -5.07 -34.59 13.88
N VAL A 300 -3.89 -34.42 13.28
CA VAL A 300 -2.62 -34.10 13.98
C VAL A 300 -2.35 -32.60 13.91
N ASP A 301 -2.40 -32.05 12.71
CA ASP A 301 -2.29 -30.60 12.48
C ASP A 301 -3.12 -30.19 11.26
N ARG A 302 -3.48 -28.91 11.23
CA ARG A 302 -4.26 -28.32 10.14
C ARG A 302 -3.78 -26.91 9.86
N ILE A 303 -3.73 -26.60 8.58
CA ILE A 303 -3.57 -25.24 8.08
C ILE A 303 -4.74 -24.89 7.18
N VAL A 304 -5.26 -23.68 7.38
CA VAL A 304 -6.25 -23.05 6.49
C VAL A 304 -5.63 -21.75 6.05
N PHE A 305 -5.60 -21.51 4.76
CA PHE A 305 -5.09 -20.26 4.19
C PHE A 305 -6.02 -19.79 3.08
N ASP A 306 -6.04 -18.47 2.87
CA ASP A 306 -6.81 -17.83 1.79
C ASP A 306 -5.93 -17.71 0.53
N ASN A 307 -5.77 -16.51 -0.01
CA ASN A 307 -4.99 -16.32 -1.23
C ASN A 307 -3.48 -16.29 -0.94
N LEU A 308 -2.73 -17.18 -1.61
CA LEU A 308 -1.27 -17.18 -1.63
C LEU A 308 -0.76 -16.58 -2.95
N PRO A 309 -0.15 -15.38 -2.92
CA PRO A 309 0.56 -14.82 -4.05
C PRO A 309 1.61 -15.78 -4.61
N ALA A 310 1.80 -15.74 -5.92
CA ALA A 310 2.82 -16.53 -6.59
C ALA A 310 4.21 -16.29 -5.99
N ASP A 311 4.99 -17.36 -5.86
CA ASP A 311 6.33 -17.35 -5.25
C ASP A 311 6.42 -16.92 -3.78
N THR A 312 5.30 -16.98 -3.04
CA THR A 312 5.23 -16.77 -1.59
C THR A 312 4.73 -18.02 -0.87
N SER A 313 5.27 -18.28 0.32
CA SER A 313 4.87 -19.39 1.16
C SER A 313 4.04 -18.92 2.35
N TYR A 314 3.27 -19.83 2.92
CA TYR A 314 2.59 -19.63 4.20
C TYR A 314 3.26 -20.54 5.22
N GLY A 315 3.82 -19.95 6.27
CA GLY A 315 4.67 -20.68 7.21
C GLY A 315 4.42 -20.28 8.66
N ARG A 316 4.83 -21.13 9.59
CA ARG A 316 4.90 -20.78 11.01
C ARG A 316 6.15 -19.97 11.28
N ASN A 317 6.02 -18.83 11.93
CA ASN A 317 7.16 -18.07 12.43
C ASN A 317 7.97 -18.92 13.42
N ALA A 318 9.28 -19.01 13.21
CA ALA A 318 10.15 -19.88 14.01
C ALA A 318 10.22 -19.50 15.51
N GLU A 319 9.93 -18.25 15.87
CA GLU A 319 9.96 -17.75 17.25
C GLU A 319 8.60 -17.83 17.94
N THR A 320 7.53 -17.47 17.24
CA THR A 320 6.17 -17.35 17.82
C THR A 320 5.26 -18.54 17.51
N GLY A 321 5.59 -19.36 16.50
CA GLY A 321 4.77 -20.45 16.00
C GLY A 321 3.51 -20.01 15.23
N SER A 322 3.29 -18.69 15.08
CA SER A 322 2.11 -18.14 14.39
C SER A 322 2.26 -18.22 12.87
N TRP A 323 1.17 -18.56 12.18
CA TRP A 323 1.13 -18.56 10.72
C TRP A 323 1.22 -17.15 10.13
N GLN A 324 2.07 -16.97 9.13
CA GLN A 324 2.21 -15.73 8.37
C GLN A 324 2.71 -16.01 6.95
N LEU A 325 2.55 -15.01 6.08
CA LEU A 325 3.05 -15.07 4.71
C LEU A 325 4.53 -14.70 4.66
N PHE A 326 5.32 -15.48 3.92
CA PHE A 326 6.73 -15.24 3.67
C PHE A 326 6.97 -14.98 2.18
N THR A 327 7.61 -13.86 1.88
CA THR A 327 7.97 -13.49 0.50
C THR A 327 9.21 -14.23 -0.02
N THR A 328 9.93 -14.90 0.89
CA THR A 328 11.03 -15.81 0.58
C THR A 328 10.74 -17.11 1.28
N ALA A 329 10.34 -18.12 0.51
CA ALA A 329 10.09 -19.45 1.04
C ALA A 329 11.40 -20.12 1.48
N THR A 330 11.34 -20.95 2.52
CA THR A 330 12.52 -21.50 3.20
C THR A 330 12.55 -23.03 3.23
N PRO A 331 12.39 -23.71 2.08
CA PRO A 331 12.30 -25.16 2.05
C PRO A 331 13.56 -25.82 2.64
N GLY A 332 13.38 -26.67 3.64
CA GLY A 332 14.43 -27.39 4.34
C GLY A 332 15.12 -26.61 5.45
N ALA A 333 14.64 -25.40 5.79
CA ALA A 333 15.24 -24.53 6.78
C ALA A 333 14.17 -23.91 7.71
N ASP A 334 14.59 -23.26 8.79
CA ASP A 334 13.66 -22.57 9.67
C ASP A 334 13.13 -21.28 9.00
N ASN A 335 11.83 -20.99 9.18
CA ASN A 335 11.13 -19.84 8.62
C ASN A 335 11.54 -18.52 9.29
N ASN A 336 12.79 -18.13 9.12
CA ASN A 336 13.41 -16.94 9.69
C ASN A 336 14.45 -16.34 8.71
N ALA A 337 15.16 -15.29 9.14
CA ALA A 337 16.14 -14.61 8.29
C ALA A 337 17.31 -15.53 7.85
N ALA A 338 17.71 -16.49 8.67
CA ALA A 338 18.76 -17.44 8.31
C ALA A 338 18.28 -18.43 7.25
N GLY A 339 17.06 -18.97 7.40
CA GLY A 339 16.46 -19.81 6.35
C GLY A 339 16.27 -19.07 5.03
N ALA A 340 15.86 -17.79 5.09
CA ALA A 340 15.73 -16.96 3.89
C ALA A 340 17.08 -16.75 3.19
N ALA A 341 18.17 -16.59 3.95
CA ALA A 341 19.52 -16.51 3.41
C ALA A 341 19.97 -17.84 2.77
N MET A 342 19.61 -18.99 3.36
CA MET A 342 19.87 -20.30 2.78
C MET A 342 19.09 -20.54 1.47
N ALA A 343 17.83 -20.09 1.40
CA ALA A 343 17.02 -20.19 0.19
C ALA A 343 17.61 -19.35 -0.97
N ASP A 344 18.09 -18.15 -0.66
CA ASP A 344 18.81 -17.28 -1.58
C ASP A 344 20.15 -17.90 -2.03
N GLU A 345 20.91 -18.51 -1.11
CA GLU A 345 22.11 -19.27 -1.45
C GLU A 345 21.82 -20.45 -2.38
N TYR A 346 20.77 -21.21 -2.10
CA TYR A 346 20.33 -22.32 -2.94
C TYR A 346 19.99 -21.83 -4.36
N LEU A 347 19.21 -20.76 -4.50
CA LEU A 347 18.84 -20.21 -5.81
C LEU A 347 20.08 -19.81 -6.61
N ARG A 348 21.08 -19.20 -5.96
CA ARG A 348 22.36 -18.88 -6.60
C ARG A 348 23.15 -20.13 -6.99
N ALA A 349 23.19 -21.14 -6.12
CA ALA A 349 23.93 -22.37 -6.37
C ALA A 349 23.41 -23.11 -7.62
N ILE A 350 22.10 -23.06 -7.88
CA ILE A 350 21.48 -23.68 -9.06
C ILE A 350 21.47 -22.78 -10.31
N ASN A 351 21.99 -21.55 -10.22
CA ASN A 351 22.16 -20.64 -11.36
C ASN A 351 23.51 -20.90 -12.05
N PRO A 352 23.52 -21.54 -13.24
CA PRO A 352 24.77 -21.93 -13.90
C PRO A 352 25.58 -20.74 -14.43
N THR A 353 24.96 -19.57 -14.59
CA THR A 353 25.59 -18.39 -15.18
C THR A 353 26.37 -17.56 -14.16
N LYS A 354 26.05 -17.71 -12.87
CA LYS A 354 26.56 -16.90 -11.76
C LYS A 354 26.41 -15.39 -11.95
N VAL A 355 25.40 -14.97 -12.72
CA VAL A 355 24.98 -13.57 -12.82
C VAL A 355 23.85 -13.32 -11.83
N TYR A 356 23.99 -12.29 -10.98
CA TYR A 356 23.09 -12.00 -9.88
C TYR A 356 22.76 -10.51 -9.80
N ILE A 357 21.67 -10.16 -9.13
CA ILE A 357 21.31 -8.80 -8.75
C ILE A 357 22.17 -8.37 -7.55
N SER A 358 23.06 -7.39 -7.70
CA SER A 358 23.95 -6.96 -6.61
C SER A 358 23.32 -5.88 -5.74
N GLU A 359 22.66 -4.89 -6.34
CA GLU A 359 22.19 -3.69 -5.65
C GLU A 359 20.98 -3.08 -6.37
N VAL A 360 20.02 -2.55 -5.61
CA VAL A 360 18.80 -1.92 -6.11
C VAL A 360 18.55 -0.62 -5.36
N MET A 361 18.15 0.43 -6.07
CA MET A 361 17.65 1.68 -5.48
C MET A 361 16.30 2.02 -6.11
N SER A 362 15.24 2.08 -5.28
CA SER A 362 13.86 2.40 -5.71
C SER A 362 13.47 3.87 -5.49
N SER A 363 14.41 4.72 -5.06
CA SER A 363 14.18 6.16 -5.01
C SER A 363 15.49 6.96 -4.99
N ASN A 364 15.90 7.43 -6.16
CA ASN A 364 17.15 8.17 -6.36
C ASN A 364 16.93 9.67 -6.60
N ASN A 365 17.48 10.51 -5.73
CA ASN A 365 17.49 11.98 -5.82
C ASN A 365 18.91 12.58 -5.83
N SER A 366 19.97 11.79 -5.60
CA SER A 366 21.33 12.34 -5.54
C SER A 366 22.44 11.46 -6.14
N VAL A 367 22.21 10.17 -6.35
CA VAL A 367 23.23 9.25 -6.86
C VAL A 367 23.29 9.32 -8.38
N SER A 368 24.37 9.91 -8.91
CA SER A 368 24.60 9.98 -10.35
C SER A 368 25.01 8.63 -10.93
N LEU A 369 24.32 8.21 -11.99
CA LEU A 369 24.60 6.96 -12.72
C LEU A 369 25.44 7.18 -13.99
N GLY A 370 25.87 8.41 -14.24
CA GLY A 370 26.64 8.78 -15.42
C GLY A 370 26.49 10.27 -15.76
N SER A 371 27.45 10.80 -16.51
CA SER A 371 27.42 12.21 -16.93
C SER A 371 26.22 12.48 -17.83
N GLY A 372 25.37 13.43 -17.44
CA GLY A 372 24.19 13.86 -18.21
C GLY A 372 22.99 12.91 -18.14
N GLN A 373 23.06 11.84 -17.35
CA GLN A 373 21.94 10.92 -17.14
C GLN A 373 20.98 11.45 -16.07
N PRO A 374 19.65 11.26 -16.22
CA PRO A 374 18.70 11.64 -15.19
C PRO A 374 18.88 10.78 -13.93
N LEU A 375 18.50 11.35 -12.79
CA LEU A 375 18.36 10.58 -11.55
C LEU A 375 17.15 9.64 -11.71
N SER A 376 17.40 8.35 -11.55
CA SER A 376 16.44 7.28 -11.78
C SER A 376 16.64 6.19 -10.74
N ASP A 377 15.58 5.45 -10.46
CA ASP A 377 15.67 4.12 -9.86
C ASP A 377 16.57 3.24 -10.73
N TRP A 378 17.23 2.27 -10.13
CA TRP A 378 18.16 1.41 -10.85
C TRP A 378 18.31 0.06 -10.18
N VAL A 379 18.74 -0.91 -10.99
CA VAL A 379 19.21 -2.21 -10.54
C VAL A 379 20.58 -2.48 -11.13
N GLU A 380 21.45 -3.07 -10.32
CA GLU A 380 22.76 -3.51 -10.73
C GLU A 380 22.84 -5.03 -10.74
N LEU A 381 23.52 -5.55 -11.76
CA LEU A 381 23.85 -6.96 -11.89
C LEU A 381 25.36 -7.16 -11.81
N VAL A 382 25.80 -8.28 -11.25
CA VAL A 382 27.20 -8.69 -11.19
C VAL A 382 27.40 -10.06 -11.80
N ASN A 383 28.46 -10.24 -12.58
CA ASN A 383 28.90 -11.56 -13.06
C ASN A 383 30.01 -12.12 -12.15
N GLN A 384 29.70 -13.16 -11.39
CA GLN A 384 30.65 -13.86 -10.52
C GLN A 384 31.22 -15.15 -11.14
N SER A 385 31.00 -15.38 -12.44
CA SER A 385 31.69 -16.42 -13.18
C SER A 385 33.07 -15.96 -13.64
N ASP A 386 33.85 -16.88 -14.17
CA ASP A 386 35.14 -16.65 -14.83
C ASP A 386 34.99 -16.46 -16.36
N GLN A 387 33.76 -16.44 -16.88
CA GLN A 387 33.45 -16.35 -18.31
C GLN A 387 32.58 -15.13 -18.64
N VAL A 388 32.67 -14.64 -19.87
CA VAL A 388 31.71 -13.64 -20.38
C VAL A 388 30.36 -14.30 -20.56
N VAL A 389 29.29 -13.66 -20.08
CA VAL A 389 27.92 -14.16 -20.22
C VAL A 389 27.17 -13.30 -21.24
N ASP A 390 26.58 -13.94 -22.26
CA ASP A 390 25.63 -13.31 -23.18
C ASP A 390 24.25 -13.24 -22.52
N MET A 391 23.75 -12.03 -22.36
CA MET A 391 22.48 -11.72 -21.72
C MET A 391 21.40 -11.33 -22.73
N SER A 392 21.66 -11.49 -24.02
CA SER A 392 20.69 -11.17 -25.07
C SER A 392 19.35 -11.84 -24.79
N LEU A 393 18.27 -11.04 -24.78
CA LEU A 393 16.89 -11.48 -24.55
C LEU A 393 16.59 -12.03 -23.15
N TRP A 394 17.51 -11.93 -22.19
CA TRP A 394 17.20 -12.20 -20.78
C TRP A 394 16.13 -11.22 -20.28
N GLY A 395 15.39 -11.59 -19.24
CA GLY A 395 14.35 -10.78 -18.63
C GLY A 395 14.80 -10.06 -17.36
N LEU A 396 14.30 -8.83 -17.19
CA LEU A 396 14.29 -8.09 -15.94
C LEU A 396 12.86 -7.63 -15.64
N SER A 397 12.42 -7.74 -14.38
CA SER A 397 11.05 -7.39 -13.99
C SER A 397 10.95 -6.99 -12.53
N ASP A 398 9.92 -6.23 -12.19
CA ASP A 398 9.41 -5.95 -10.84
C ASP A 398 8.27 -6.92 -10.42
N ASN A 399 7.93 -7.87 -11.31
CA ASN A 399 6.83 -8.80 -11.12
C ASN A 399 7.26 -10.23 -11.47
N ILE A 400 7.30 -11.10 -10.46
CA ILE A 400 7.72 -12.49 -10.59
C ILE A 400 6.79 -13.37 -11.43
N SER A 401 5.52 -12.99 -11.56
CA SER A 401 4.57 -13.67 -12.47
C SER A 401 4.77 -13.26 -13.93
N TRP A 402 5.55 -12.20 -14.18
CA TRP A 402 5.96 -11.75 -15.51
C TRP A 402 7.48 -11.46 -15.54
N PRO A 403 8.34 -12.50 -15.40
CA PRO A 403 9.77 -12.32 -15.13
C PRO A 403 10.56 -11.71 -16.31
N ARG A 404 9.93 -11.57 -17.49
CA ARG A 404 10.49 -10.97 -18.71
C ARG A 404 9.75 -9.70 -19.14
N LYS A 405 9.29 -8.90 -18.18
CA LYS A 405 8.61 -7.61 -18.41
C LYS A 405 9.40 -6.65 -19.29
N TRP A 406 10.70 -6.52 -19.00
CA TRP A 406 11.68 -5.91 -19.87
C TRP A 406 12.70 -6.95 -20.30
N GLN A 407 13.26 -6.80 -21.50
CA GLN A 407 14.25 -7.73 -22.04
C GLN A 407 15.53 -7.00 -22.41
N PHE A 408 16.67 -7.61 -22.11
CA PHE A 408 17.97 -7.11 -22.50
C PHE A 408 18.11 -7.10 -24.03
N PRO A 409 18.58 -5.99 -24.64
CA PRO A 409 18.81 -5.90 -26.07
C PRO A 409 19.76 -6.99 -26.57
N VAL A 410 19.58 -7.42 -27.82
CA VAL A 410 20.51 -8.33 -28.49
C VAL A 410 21.91 -7.71 -28.53
N GLY A 411 22.92 -8.49 -28.16
CA GLY A 411 24.32 -8.04 -28.06
C GLY A 411 24.73 -7.60 -26.65
N THR A 412 23.83 -7.64 -25.67
CA THR A 412 24.19 -7.35 -24.28
C THR A 412 25.03 -8.48 -23.70
N SER A 413 26.22 -8.16 -23.20
CA SER A 413 27.09 -9.11 -22.49
C SER A 413 27.60 -8.51 -21.18
N ILE A 414 27.93 -9.38 -20.22
CA ILE A 414 28.54 -9.01 -18.94
C ILE A 414 29.84 -9.79 -18.74
N TRP A 415 30.94 -9.07 -18.55
CA TRP A 415 32.28 -9.64 -18.37
C TRP A 415 32.49 -10.16 -16.95
N PRO A 416 33.43 -11.10 -16.72
CA PRO A 416 33.79 -11.56 -15.39
C PRO A 416 34.10 -10.39 -14.43
N GLY A 417 33.41 -10.34 -13.29
CA GLY A 417 33.55 -9.29 -12.29
C GLY A 417 32.96 -7.93 -12.67
N GLU A 418 32.33 -7.80 -13.84
CA GLU A 418 31.65 -6.56 -14.24
C GLU A 418 30.38 -6.35 -13.41
N HIS A 419 30.17 -5.09 -13.00
CA HIS A 419 28.93 -4.58 -12.41
C HIS A 419 28.20 -3.75 -13.46
N LYS A 420 27.00 -4.18 -13.85
CA LYS A 420 26.22 -3.59 -14.93
C LYS A 420 24.94 -2.97 -14.38
N VAL A 421 24.80 -1.66 -14.56
CA VAL A 421 23.65 -0.88 -14.09
C VAL A 421 22.57 -0.81 -15.19
N VAL A 422 21.33 -0.99 -14.78
CA VAL A 422 20.13 -0.79 -15.61
C VAL A 422 19.28 0.32 -15.00
N PHE A 423 18.95 1.33 -15.80
CA PHE A 423 18.07 2.43 -15.41
C PHE A 423 16.62 1.95 -15.42
N LEU A 424 15.87 2.26 -14.37
CA LEU A 424 14.45 1.93 -14.23
C LEU A 424 13.61 3.22 -14.34
N ASP A 425 13.60 3.82 -15.54
CA ASP A 425 13.12 5.18 -15.80
C ASP A 425 11.84 5.24 -16.65
N LYS A 426 11.15 4.10 -16.82
CA LYS A 426 9.95 3.98 -17.68
C LYS A 426 10.20 4.37 -19.14
N SER A 427 11.39 4.09 -19.66
CA SER A 427 11.75 4.43 -21.04
C SER A 427 10.78 3.83 -22.05
N THR A 428 10.36 4.64 -23.03
CA THR A 428 9.51 4.22 -24.15
C THR A 428 10.32 3.62 -25.32
N GLN A 429 11.66 3.71 -25.26
CA GLN A 429 12.59 3.08 -26.21
C GLN A 429 13.36 1.91 -25.57
N ALA A 430 12.81 1.35 -24.49
CA ALA A 430 13.46 0.34 -23.68
C ALA A 430 13.80 -0.93 -24.51
N GLY A 431 15.02 -1.47 -24.32
CA GLY A 431 15.41 -2.78 -24.87
C GLY A 431 15.97 -2.79 -26.30
N VAL A 432 16.34 -1.63 -26.87
CA VAL A 432 16.85 -1.52 -28.25
C VAL A 432 18.36 -1.30 -28.38
N ASP A 433 19.04 -0.83 -27.32
CA ASP A 433 20.46 -0.44 -27.35
C ASP A 433 21.25 -1.12 -26.23
N ALA A 434 22.16 -2.03 -26.59
CA ALA A 434 23.01 -2.75 -25.63
C ALA A 434 24.05 -1.84 -24.93
N SER A 435 24.29 -0.63 -25.44
CA SER A 435 25.21 0.35 -24.83
C SER A 435 24.54 1.27 -23.80
N SER A 436 23.19 1.30 -23.74
CA SER A 436 22.42 2.11 -22.79
C SER A 436 21.19 1.35 -22.33
N LEU A 437 21.23 0.81 -21.11
CA LEU A 437 20.19 -0.08 -20.59
C LEU A 437 19.13 0.69 -19.80
N HIS A 438 17.99 0.94 -20.43
CA HIS A 438 16.83 1.59 -19.82
C HIS A 438 15.61 0.67 -19.88
N ALA A 439 15.01 0.41 -18.73
CA ALA A 439 13.85 -0.46 -18.58
C ALA A 439 12.53 0.30 -18.72
N SER A 440 11.48 -0.42 -19.09
CA SER A 440 10.14 0.12 -19.31
C SER A 440 9.33 0.32 -18.02
N PHE A 441 9.95 0.17 -16.85
CA PHE A 441 9.29 0.28 -15.54
C PHE A 441 10.18 1.00 -14.52
N ALA A 442 9.60 1.33 -13.36
CA ALA A 442 10.26 1.87 -12.17
C ALA A 442 9.72 1.13 -10.95
N LEU A 443 10.34 1.29 -9.78
CA LEU A 443 10.03 0.48 -8.59
C LEU A 443 9.08 1.21 -7.63
N ASP A 444 8.34 0.46 -6.82
CA ASP A 444 7.58 0.99 -5.69
C ASP A 444 8.50 1.29 -4.50
N ARG A 445 8.37 2.49 -3.96
CA ARG A 445 9.12 2.95 -2.79
C ARG A 445 8.71 2.24 -1.51
N LEU A 446 7.45 1.79 -1.41
CA LEU A 446 6.95 1.09 -0.22
C LEU A 446 7.49 -0.34 -0.11
N GLY A 447 8.15 -0.85 -1.14
CA GLY A 447 8.60 -2.23 -1.21
C GLY A 447 7.45 -3.20 -1.50
N GLY A 448 7.72 -4.49 -1.33
CA GLY A 448 6.79 -5.58 -1.63
C GLY A 448 6.91 -6.11 -3.06
N GLU A 449 7.59 -5.39 -3.96
CA GLU A 449 7.93 -5.87 -5.29
C GLU A 449 9.12 -6.83 -5.24
N THR A 450 9.15 -7.78 -6.18
CA THR A 450 10.26 -8.72 -6.35
C THR A 450 10.96 -8.44 -7.67
N VAL A 451 12.18 -7.94 -7.59
CA VAL A 451 13.03 -7.76 -8.77
C VAL A 451 13.53 -9.12 -9.21
N THR A 452 13.30 -9.51 -10.46
CA THR A 452 13.72 -10.80 -11.00
C THR A 452 14.64 -10.67 -12.19
N LEU A 453 15.67 -11.51 -12.24
CA LEU A 453 16.48 -11.76 -13.42
C LEU A 453 16.11 -13.14 -13.98
N SER A 454 15.81 -13.23 -15.28
CA SER A 454 15.42 -14.50 -15.92
C SER A 454 16.13 -14.75 -17.24
N ASP A 455 16.27 -16.01 -17.61
CA ASP A 455 16.80 -16.41 -18.91
C ASP A 455 15.76 -16.22 -20.05
N PRO A 456 16.12 -16.44 -21.32
CA PRO A 456 15.19 -16.28 -22.44
C PRO A 456 13.99 -17.25 -22.43
N THR A 457 14.02 -18.33 -21.65
CA THR A 457 12.88 -19.25 -21.46
C THR A 457 11.88 -18.74 -20.43
N GLY A 458 12.27 -17.74 -19.61
CA GLY A 458 11.50 -17.22 -18.50
C GLY A 458 11.84 -17.89 -17.16
N ARG A 459 12.86 -18.76 -17.11
CA ARG A 459 13.35 -19.31 -15.85
C ARG A 459 14.02 -18.21 -15.04
N VAL A 460 13.53 -17.99 -13.82
CA VAL A 460 14.15 -17.07 -12.86
C VAL A 460 15.53 -17.61 -12.44
N LEU A 461 16.57 -16.81 -12.69
CA LEU A 461 17.97 -17.07 -12.36
C LEU A 461 18.36 -16.46 -11.02
N ASP A 462 17.76 -15.32 -10.69
CA ASP A 462 17.96 -14.63 -9.42
C ASP A 462 16.75 -13.74 -9.10
N LYS A 463 16.53 -13.48 -7.81
CA LYS A 463 15.49 -12.56 -7.35
C LYS A 463 15.91 -11.78 -6.11
N LEU A 464 15.30 -10.61 -5.94
CA LEU A 464 15.43 -9.78 -4.75
C LEU A 464 14.07 -9.17 -4.41
N THR A 465 13.50 -9.61 -3.28
CA THR A 465 12.28 -8.99 -2.73
C THR A 465 12.66 -7.69 -2.01
N LEU A 466 12.08 -6.58 -2.43
CA LEU A 466 12.43 -5.26 -1.92
C LEU A 466 11.63 -4.94 -0.65
N PRO A 467 12.29 -4.53 0.45
CA PRO A 467 11.61 -3.88 1.56
C PRO A 467 11.25 -2.44 1.19
N ALA A 468 10.67 -1.69 2.12
CA ALA A 468 10.59 -0.24 1.97
C ALA A 468 12.00 0.37 2.00
N ILE A 469 12.47 0.90 0.87
CA ILE A 469 13.79 1.51 0.74
C ILE A 469 13.66 3.04 0.86
N PRO A 470 14.32 3.68 1.83
CA PRO A 470 14.34 5.14 1.90
C PRO A 470 15.04 5.77 0.70
N VAL A 471 14.78 7.06 0.50
CA VAL A 471 15.42 7.84 -0.57
C VAL A 471 16.92 7.88 -0.41
N ASP A 472 17.63 7.73 -1.54
CA ASP A 472 19.09 7.72 -1.63
C ASP A 472 19.76 6.62 -0.79
N ILE A 473 18.97 5.61 -0.36
CA ILE A 473 19.44 4.36 0.21
C ILE A 473 19.22 3.28 -0.85
N SER A 474 20.18 2.38 -0.98
CA SER A 474 20.04 1.18 -1.82
C SER A 474 19.93 -0.08 -0.95
N TYR A 475 19.53 -1.17 -1.55
CA TYR A 475 19.35 -2.47 -0.92
C TYR A 475 19.92 -3.57 -1.80
N GLY A 476 20.64 -4.52 -1.21
CA GLY A 476 21.33 -5.53 -2.00
C GLY A 476 22.26 -6.42 -1.18
N ARG A 477 23.15 -7.12 -1.86
CA ARG A 477 24.06 -8.10 -1.24
C ARG A 477 25.31 -7.41 -0.71
N SER A 478 25.72 -7.74 0.51
CA SER A 478 26.96 -7.24 1.12
C SER A 478 28.10 -8.25 0.90
N PHE A 479 29.29 -7.78 0.52
CA PHE A 479 30.40 -8.68 0.29
C PHE A 479 30.81 -9.45 1.56
N GLY A 480 30.96 -10.77 1.44
CA GLY A 480 31.38 -11.67 2.53
C GLY A 480 30.34 -11.89 3.63
N ARG A 481 29.08 -11.52 3.39
CA ARG A 481 27.96 -11.77 4.32
C ARG A 481 26.78 -12.41 3.58
N GLU A 482 26.07 -13.27 4.28
CA GLU A 482 24.82 -13.86 3.79
C GLU A 482 23.65 -12.90 4.02
N GLY A 483 22.67 -12.95 3.12
CA GLY A 483 21.47 -12.10 3.16
C GLY A 483 21.63 -10.74 2.47
N PHE A 484 20.62 -9.91 2.68
CA PHE A 484 20.48 -8.60 2.03
C PHE A 484 20.52 -7.47 3.06
N PHE A 485 21.09 -6.34 2.66
CA PHE A 485 21.40 -5.21 3.52
C PHE A 485 21.10 -3.90 2.81
N TYR A 486 20.91 -2.86 3.60
CA TYR A 486 20.80 -1.48 3.12
C TYR A 486 22.19 -0.83 3.04
N PHE A 487 22.35 0.14 2.13
CA PHE A 487 23.57 0.93 1.98
C PHE A 487 23.25 2.43 1.96
N ASP A 488 23.98 3.19 2.78
CA ASP A 488 23.94 4.65 2.85
C ASP A 488 24.83 5.31 1.80
N GLY A 489 25.93 4.66 1.41
CA GLY A 489 26.74 5.00 0.24
C GLY A 489 26.51 3.99 -0.88
N ALA A 490 25.50 4.22 -1.73
CA ALA A 490 25.21 3.35 -2.86
C ALA A 490 26.37 3.31 -3.88
N THR A 491 26.55 2.17 -4.55
CA THR A 491 27.77 1.85 -5.31
C THR A 491 27.55 1.47 -6.78
N PRO A 492 26.76 2.22 -7.57
CA PRO A 492 26.48 1.85 -8.95
C PRO A 492 27.75 1.73 -9.80
N GLY A 493 27.89 0.60 -10.47
CA GLY A 493 28.99 0.23 -11.35
C GLY A 493 30.22 -0.36 -10.64
N VAL A 494 30.18 -0.55 -9.31
CA VAL A 494 31.31 -1.10 -8.54
C VAL A 494 30.81 -2.01 -7.40
N GLN A 495 31.74 -2.70 -6.75
CA GLN A 495 31.42 -3.61 -5.67
C GLN A 495 30.88 -2.90 -4.41
N ASN A 496 29.77 -3.41 -3.88
CA ASN A 496 29.14 -2.95 -2.66
C ASN A 496 30.07 -2.97 -1.43
N GLY A 497 29.91 -1.95 -0.58
CA GLY A 497 30.55 -1.86 0.73
C GLY A 497 29.92 -2.78 1.79
N THR A 498 30.11 -2.42 3.06
CA THR A 498 29.44 -3.09 4.18
C THR A 498 28.08 -2.44 4.44
N GLY A 499 27.00 -3.20 4.26
CA GLY A 499 25.65 -2.71 4.52
C GLY A 499 25.22 -2.82 5.99
N PHE A 500 24.05 -2.26 6.30
CA PHE A 500 23.38 -2.34 7.60
C PHE A 500 22.05 -3.11 7.50
N PRO A 501 21.62 -3.80 8.57
CA PRO A 501 20.51 -4.76 8.51
C PRO A 501 19.12 -4.13 8.40
N GLY A 502 18.97 -2.85 8.76
CA GLY A 502 17.68 -2.15 8.64
C GLY A 502 17.54 -0.95 9.56
N PHE A 503 16.29 -0.57 9.80
CA PHE A 503 15.90 0.59 10.60
C PHE A 503 15.14 0.15 11.86
N SER A 504 15.26 0.92 12.93
CA SER A 504 14.48 0.75 14.15
C SER A 504 12.99 1.04 13.90
N SER A 505 12.07 0.40 14.64
CA SER A 505 10.62 0.62 14.45
C SER A 505 10.21 2.04 14.88
N PRO A 506 9.40 2.80 14.11
CA PRO A 506 9.04 4.16 14.47
C PRO A 506 8.23 4.22 15.79
N PRO A 507 8.44 5.26 16.64
CA PRO A 507 7.62 5.48 17.83
C PRO A 507 6.14 5.72 17.50
N VAL A 508 5.25 5.21 18.34
CA VAL A 508 3.81 5.46 18.32
C VAL A 508 3.46 6.46 19.43
N PHE A 509 2.64 7.45 19.11
CA PHE A 509 2.19 8.49 20.04
C PHE A 509 0.79 8.16 20.55
N SER A 510 0.53 8.36 21.84
CA SER A 510 -0.78 8.08 22.45
C SER A 510 -1.89 9.01 21.97
N ALA A 511 -1.55 10.19 21.45
CA ALA A 511 -2.49 11.13 20.85
C ALA A 511 -1.87 11.84 19.64
N GLN A 512 -2.69 12.13 18.64
CA GLN A 512 -2.28 12.78 17.39
C GLN A 512 -2.02 14.28 17.57
N GLY A 513 -1.27 14.89 16.64
CA GLY A 513 -1.19 16.34 16.53
C GLY A 513 -2.56 16.97 16.27
N GLY A 514 -2.76 18.23 16.68
CA GLY A 514 -4.07 18.87 16.58
C GLY A 514 -4.25 20.12 17.42
N LEU A 515 -5.49 20.62 17.43
CA LEU A 515 -5.91 21.77 18.25
C LEU A 515 -6.41 21.28 19.61
N TYR A 516 -5.89 21.86 20.69
CA TYR A 516 -6.22 21.47 22.06
C TYR A 516 -6.56 22.67 22.93
N ARG A 517 -7.65 22.55 23.69
CA ARG A 517 -8.12 23.60 24.63
C ARG A 517 -7.57 23.45 26.04
N GLN A 518 -6.96 22.32 26.35
CA GLN A 518 -6.39 21.97 27.65
C GLN A 518 -5.02 21.33 27.45
N ASN A 519 -4.23 21.25 28.53
CA ASN A 519 -2.97 20.53 28.52
C ASN A 519 -3.20 19.07 28.09
N VAL A 520 -2.24 18.51 27.36
CA VAL A 520 -2.30 17.13 26.84
C VAL A 520 -1.12 16.34 27.36
N GLU A 521 -1.33 15.10 27.74
CA GLU A 521 -0.27 14.18 28.13
C GLU A 521 -0.02 13.17 26.99
N ILE A 522 1.21 13.10 26.53
CA ILE A 522 1.62 12.27 25.39
C ILE A 522 2.56 11.17 25.89
N ALA A 523 2.09 9.93 25.79
CA ALA A 523 2.93 8.75 25.96
C ALA A 523 3.48 8.29 24.60
N LEU A 524 4.73 7.86 24.60
CA LEU A 524 5.41 7.26 23.44
C LEU A 524 5.67 5.77 23.70
N SER A 525 5.49 4.94 22.67
CA SER A 525 5.76 3.50 22.73
C SER A 525 6.41 3.01 21.43
N VAL A 526 7.16 1.92 21.48
CA VAL A 526 7.74 1.27 20.30
C VAL A 526 7.59 -0.25 20.44
N SER A 527 7.38 -0.95 19.32
CA SER A 527 7.07 -2.38 19.29
C SER A 527 8.26 -3.29 19.57
N ASP A 528 9.47 -2.78 19.39
CA ASP A 528 10.73 -3.48 19.68
C ASP A 528 11.37 -2.94 20.97
N ARG A 529 12.55 -3.47 21.34
CA ARG A 529 13.28 -3.03 22.54
C ARG A 529 14.15 -1.78 22.30
N SER A 530 13.81 -0.94 21.32
CA SER A 530 14.56 0.29 21.01
C SER A 530 14.37 1.38 22.07
N THR A 531 15.35 2.28 22.16
CA THR A 531 15.25 3.51 22.97
C THR A 531 14.58 4.61 22.16
N ILE A 532 13.53 5.23 22.70
CA ILE A 532 12.86 6.38 22.07
C ILE A 532 13.56 7.67 22.52
N ARG A 533 13.84 8.57 21.58
CA ARG A 533 14.30 9.93 21.88
C ARG A 533 13.51 10.98 21.11
N TYR A 534 13.40 12.17 21.67
CA TYR A 534 12.55 13.24 21.14
C TYR A 534 13.14 14.64 21.29
N THR A 535 12.61 15.57 20.49
CA THR A 535 12.93 17.00 20.50
C THR A 535 11.64 17.82 20.51
N LEU A 536 11.72 19.06 21.02
CA LEU A 536 10.57 19.97 21.18
C LEU A 536 10.70 21.28 20.38
N ASP A 537 11.80 21.44 19.64
CA ASP A 537 12.19 22.67 18.93
C ASP A 537 12.08 22.55 17.40
N GLY A 538 11.65 21.38 16.92
CA GLY A 538 11.55 21.05 15.50
C GLY A 538 12.80 20.36 14.91
N SER A 539 13.91 20.23 15.64
CA SER A 539 15.11 19.52 15.15
C SER A 539 14.85 18.03 14.97
N ILE A 540 15.55 17.38 14.02
CA ILE A 540 15.48 15.92 13.88
C ILE A 540 16.16 15.29 15.11
N PRO A 541 15.51 14.37 15.86
CA PRO A 541 16.16 13.71 16.98
C PRO A 541 17.39 12.89 16.56
N THR A 542 18.51 13.10 17.24
CA THR A 542 19.75 12.33 17.14
C THR A 542 20.19 11.88 18.53
N LEU A 543 21.18 11.01 18.65
CA LEU A 543 21.72 10.63 19.96
C LEU A 543 22.33 11.82 20.74
N GLU A 544 22.69 12.91 20.05
CA GLU A 544 23.43 14.05 20.59
C GLU A 544 22.52 15.24 20.95
N ASN A 545 21.44 15.48 20.18
CA ASN A 545 20.60 16.68 20.31
C ASN A 545 19.22 16.44 20.96
N SER A 546 18.93 15.21 21.42
CA SER A 546 17.58 14.82 21.85
C SER A 546 17.49 14.32 23.28
N LEU A 547 16.27 14.36 23.84
CA LEU A 547 15.94 13.85 25.16
C LEU A 547 15.54 12.38 25.07
N GLU A 548 16.02 11.55 25.99
CA GLU A 548 15.54 10.17 26.13
C GLU A 548 14.14 10.16 26.76
N TYR A 549 13.24 9.36 26.18
CA TYR A 549 11.88 9.21 26.70
C TYR A 549 11.86 8.27 27.91
N THR A 550 11.49 8.81 29.07
CA THR A 550 11.44 8.07 30.35
C THR A 550 10.03 8.00 30.97
N GLY A 551 9.06 8.70 30.38
CA GLY A 551 7.67 8.75 30.84
C GLY A 551 6.87 9.78 30.04
N PRO A 552 5.54 9.84 30.24
CA PRO A 552 4.65 10.72 29.48
C PRO A 552 5.08 12.20 29.51
N ILE A 553 4.93 12.89 28.38
CA ILE A 553 5.31 14.28 28.19
C ILE A 553 4.05 15.15 28.32
N THR A 554 4.03 16.09 29.27
CA THR A 554 2.94 17.06 29.41
C THR A 554 3.16 18.26 28.51
N ILE A 555 2.27 18.46 27.53
CA ILE A 555 2.26 19.62 26.64
C ILE A 555 1.34 20.70 27.25
N THR A 556 1.92 21.85 27.58
CA THR A 556 1.24 22.97 28.25
C THR A 556 1.11 24.24 27.39
N ASP A 557 1.89 24.29 26.30
CA ASP A 557 1.89 25.36 25.29
C ASP A 557 2.07 24.74 23.89
N THR A 558 1.84 25.52 22.83
CA THR A 558 1.98 25.03 21.46
C THR A 558 3.39 24.49 21.24
N THR A 559 3.48 23.21 20.89
CA THR A 559 4.75 22.47 20.86
C THR A 559 4.78 21.55 19.65
N VAL A 560 5.94 21.50 18.98
CA VAL A 560 6.24 20.47 17.99
C VAL A 560 6.98 19.36 18.70
N LEU A 561 6.42 18.16 18.74
CA LEU A 561 7.09 16.98 19.29
C LEU A 561 7.55 16.09 18.12
N ARG A 562 8.87 15.92 17.99
CA ARG A 562 9.46 14.98 17.03
C ARG A 562 10.13 13.84 17.77
N ALA A 563 9.90 12.60 17.34
CA ALA A 563 10.49 11.43 17.99
C ALA A 563 11.04 10.41 16.98
N ARG A 564 12.10 9.70 17.40
CA ARG A 564 12.71 8.56 16.70
C ARG A 564 13.08 7.48 17.72
N SER A 565 13.19 6.25 17.25
CA SER A 565 13.75 5.15 18.04
C SER A 565 15.16 4.79 17.55
N PHE A 566 15.94 4.23 18.48
CA PHE A 566 17.34 3.84 18.29
C PHE A 566 17.57 2.46 18.88
N ALA A 567 18.12 1.54 18.09
CA ALA A 567 18.61 0.24 18.53
C ALA A 567 20.02 -0.04 17.99
N GLY A 568 20.83 -0.74 18.78
CA GLY A 568 22.20 -1.10 18.37
C GLY A 568 22.20 -1.95 17.10
N GLY A 569 23.06 -1.60 16.15
CA GLY A 569 23.20 -2.31 14.87
C GLY A 569 22.17 -1.93 13.79
N LEU A 570 21.16 -1.13 14.12
CA LEU A 570 20.17 -0.59 13.16
C LEU A 570 20.38 0.91 12.93
N GLN A 571 19.95 1.40 11.78
CA GLN A 571 19.75 2.84 11.60
C GLN A 571 18.53 3.31 12.40
N PRO A 572 18.49 4.58 12.85
CA PRO A 572 17.36 5.04 13.64
C PRO A 572 16.12 5.18 12.76
N SER A 573 14.94 5.02 13.36
CA SER A 573 13.67 5.06 12.65
C SER A 573 13.47 6.36 11.85
N GLY A 574 12.47 6.35 10.96
CA GLY A 574 11.89 7.60 10.45
C GLY A 574 11.43 8.51 11.61
N THR A 575 11.42 9.83 11.37
CA THR A 575 10.98 10.80 12.38
C THR A 575 9.46 10.95 12.34
N ILE A 576 8.80 10.69 13.46
CA ILE A 576 7.39 11.02 13.65
C ILE A 576 7.31 12.46 14.17
N THR A 577 6.43 13.27 13.60
CA THR A 577 6.29 14.71 13.89
C THR A 577 4.82 15.02 14.12
N ASN A 578 4.50 15.59 15.28
CA ASN A 578 3.17 16.10 15.61
C ASN A 578 3.28 17.51 16.17
N THR A 579 2.43 18.43 15.69
CA THR A 579 2.25 19.73 16.30
C THR A 579 1.00 19.74 17.18
N TYR A 580 1.18 20.01 18.46
CA TYR A 580 0.10 20.22 19.41
C TYR A 580 -0.10 21.72 19.55
N VAL A 581 -1.20 22.26 19.04
CA VAL A 581 -1.51 23.70 19.10
C VAL A 581 -2.46 23.95 20.27
N LEU A 582 -1.98 24.65 21.29
CA LEU A 582 -2.66 24.78 22.57
C LEU A 582 -3.37 26.13 22.71
N LYS A 583 -4.40 26.17 23.56
CA LYS A 583 -5.11 27.38 24.02
C LYS A 583 -5.75 28.17 22.87
N THR A 584 -6.26 27.46 21.86
CA THR A 584 -6.73 28.07 20.61
C THR A 584 -8.22 28.43 20.66
N TYR A 585 -8.53 29.68 20.31
CA TYR A 585 -9.88 30.18 20.00
C TYR A 585 -9.91 30.80 18.59
N TYR A 586 -9.16 30.20 17.67
CA TYR A 586 -8.96 30.76 16.34
C TYR A 586 -10.21 30.66 15.49
N THR A 587 -10.47 31.71 14.71
CA THR A 587 -11.55 31.72 13.71
C THR A 587 -11.06 31.24 12.34
N LEU A 588 -9.75 31.19 12.12
CA LEU A 588 -9.12 30.76 10.87
C LEU A 588 -8.51 29.35 11.00
N PRO A 589 -8.49 28.56 9.92
CA PRO A 589 -7.75 27.30 9.87
C PRO A 589 -6.27 27.51 10.18
N VAL A 590 -5.64 26.49 10.76
CA VAL A 590 -4.23 26.53 11.19
C VAL A 590 -3.39 25.67 10.26
N VAL A 591 -2.26 26.20 9.79
CA VAL A 591 -1.23 25.47 9.04
C VAL A 591 0.07 25.49 9.85
N CYS A 592 0.59 24.33 10.21
CA CYS A 592 1.88 24.19 10.87
C CYS A 592 2.93 23.77 9.86
N LEU A 593 4.05 24.49 9.82
CA LEU A 593 5.26 24.10 9.11
C LEU A 593 6.36 23.77 10.11
N THR A 594 6.92 22.58 9.99
CA THR A 594 8.02 22.11 10.84
C THR A 594 9.20 21.70 9.97
N THR A 595 10.39 22.16 10.33
CA THR A 595 11.67 21.75 9.72
C THR A 595 12.77 21.80 10.76
N ASP A 596 13.93 21.23 10.43
CA ASP A 596 15.12 21.43 11.26
C ASP A 596 15.44 22.93 11.42
N PRO A 597 15.70 23.44 12.63
CA PRO A 597 15.98 24.85 12.89
C PRO A 597 17.10 25.44 12.01
N ASP A 598 18.10 24.66 11.63
CA ASP A 598 19.20 25.14 10.77
C ASP A 598 18.69 25.50 9.38
N GLU A 599 17.66 24.83 8.86
CA GLU A 599 17.04 25.17 7.57
C GLU A 599 16.38 26.55 7.58
N LEU A 600 16.03 27.06 8.76
CA LEU A 600 15.46 28.40 8.94
C LEU A 600 16.54 29.45 9.26
N TRP A 601 17.41 29.15 10.23
CA TRP A 601 18.16 30.17 10.96
C TRP A 601 19.66 30.14 10.74
N ASN A 602 20.21 29.11 10.08
CA ASN A 602 21.63 29.05 9.76
C ASN A 602 22.05 30.30 8.98
N GLN A 603 23.07 31.02 9.45
CA GLN A 603 23.43 32.32 8.87
C GLN A 603 24.00 32.21 7.46
N GLU A 604 24.52 31.04 7.06
CA GLU A 604 25.11 30.80 5.74
C GLU A 604 24.09 30.26 4.74
N THR A 605 23.11 29.46 5.19
CA THR A 605 22.22 28.71 4.29
C THR A 605 20.73 28.78 4.62
N GLY A 606 20.37 29.31 5.79
CA GLY A 606 19.03 29.31 6.36
C GLY A 606 18.05 30.18 5.58
N MET A 607 16.82 29.70 5.41
CA MET A 607 15.84 30.38 4.56
C MET A 607 15.30 31.68 5.13
N TYR A 608 15.42 31.94 6.43
CA TYR A 608 15.06 33.21 7.06
C TYR A 608 16.27 34.06 7.50
N ALA A 609 17.49 33.54 7.41
CA ALA A 609 18.66 34.24 7.87
C ALA A 609 19.01 35.44 6.98
N ALA A 610 19.37 36.56 7.61
CA ALA A 610 19.89 37.73 6.89
C ALA A 610 21.35 37.51 6.45
N GLY A 611 22.12 36.71 7.19
CA GLY A 611 23.56 36.53 7.01
C GLY A 611 24.34 37.15 8.15
N GLU A 612 25.51 36.58 8.45
CA GLU A 612 26.36 37.07 9.52
C GLU A 612 26.77 38.54 9.28
N GLY A 613 26.56 39.40 10.28
CA GLY A 613 26.86 40.83 10.20
C GLY A 613 25.95 41.67 9.29
N VAL A 614 24.87 41.10 8.74
CA VAL A 614 23.94 41.82 7.87
C VAL A 614 22.85 42.52 8.68
N ASP A 615 22.91 43.85 8.75
CA ASP A 615 21.86 44.69 9.34
C ASP A 615 20.90 45.19 8.26
N LEU A 616 19.69 44.61 8.22
CA LEU A 616 18.63 44.95 7.26
C LEU A 616 18.15 46.41 7.39
N THR A 617 18.38 47.09 8.51
CA THR A 617 17.95 48.48 8.73
C THR A 617 18.81 49.50 7.97
N THR A 618 20.02 49.11 7.57
CA THR A 618 20.97 49.98 6.86
C THR A 618 20.67 50.13 5.37
N PHE A 619 19.86 49.21 4.80
CA PHE A 619 19.48 49.26 3.41
C PHE A 619 18.53 50.42 3.15
N LYS A 620 18.71 51.10 2.01
CA LYS A 620 17.87 52.25 1.65
C LYS A 620 16.51 51.85 1.08
N TYR A 621 16.48 50.82 0.23
CA TYR A 621 15.29 50.35 -0.48
C TYR A 621 15.36 48.83 -0.69
N ILE A 622 14.20 48.18 -0.80
CA ILE A 622 14.10 46.81 -1.32
C ILE A 622 14.08 46.83 -2.86
N PRO A 623 14.58 45.77 -3.55
CA PRO A 623 15.16 44.57 -2.98
C PRO A 623 16.52 44.80 -2.32
N PHE A 624 16.75 44.19 -1.15
CA PHE A 624 18.02 44.34 -0.43
C PHE A 624 19.16 43.69 -1.23
N LYS A 625 20.15 44.51 -1.61
CA LYS A 625 21.30 44.14 -2.43
C LYS A 625 22.56 44.77 -1.84
N ASN A 626 23.67 44.04 -1.87
CA ASN A 626 25.01 44.48 -1.46
C ASN A 626 25.17 44.90 0.02
N PRO A 627 25.47 43.94 0.94
CA PRO A 627 25.54 42.50 0.70
C PRO A 627 24.15 41.92 0.42
N THR A 628 24.08 40.86 -0.36
CA THR A 628 22.82 40.15 -0.60
C THR A 628 22.49 39.30 0.63
N PRO A 629 21.32 39.46 1.27
CA PRO A 629 20.96 38.65 2.41
C PRO A 629 20.88 37.15 2.08
N THR A 630 21.27 36.29 3.03
CA THR A 630 21.30 34.82 2.87
C THR A 630 19.98 34.25 2.35
N TYR A 631 18.84 34.69 2.89
CA TYR A 631 17.51 34.25 2.44
C TYR A 631 17.20 34.57 0.97
N ARG A 632 17.83 35.59 0.35
CA ARG A 632 17.64 35.89 -1.08
C ARG A 632 18.34 34.88 -1.98
N THR A 633 19.46 34.32 -1.51
CA THR A 633 20.26 33.33 -2.22
C THR A 633 19.71 31.92 -2.00
N TYR A 634 19.47 31.54 -0.75
CA TYR A 634 19.12 30.16 -0.39
C TYR A 634 17.65 29.96 -0.04
N GLY A 635 16.94 31.02 0.34
CA GLY A 635 15.60 30.87 0.92
C GLY A 635 14.56 30.31 -0.04
N LYS A 636 14.75 30.43 -1.36
CA LYS A 636 13.82 29.83 -2.34
C LYS A 636 14.10 28.36 -2.63
N VAL A 637 15.19 27.78 -2.12
CA VAL A 637 15.49 26.36 -2.27
C VAL A 637 14.45 25.57 -1.48
N PHE A 638 13.95 24.48 -2.07
CA PHE A 638 13.06 23.57 -1.36
C PHE A 638 13.85 22.78 -0.32
N ARG A 639 13.38 22.78 0.93
CA ARG A 639 13.96 22.04 2.05
C ARG A 639 12.97 20.99 2.54
N PRO A 640 13.46 19.84 3.03
CA PRO A 640 12.60 18.83 3.64
C PRO A 640 11.95 19.39 4.91
N GLY A 641 10.67 19.08 5.10
CA GLY A 641 9.94 19.45 6.30
C GLY A 641 8.67 18.63 6.47
N PHE A 642 7.83 19.06 7.39
CA PHE A 642 6.54 18.47 7.71
C PHE A 642 5.47 19.56 7.73
N ALA A 643 4.30 19.27 7.19
CA ALA A 643 3.18 20.20 7.19
C ALA A 643 1.92 19.52 7.71
N GLU A 644 1.23 20.24 8.59
CA GLU A 644 -0.06 19.87 9.14
C GLU A 644 -1.06 21.00 8.91
N MET A 645 -2.31 20.66 8.65
CA MET A 645 -3.39 21.64 8.60
C MET A 645 -4.57 21.15 9.44
N PHE A 646 -5.12 22.05 10.25
CA PHE A 646 -6.24 21.79 11.14
C PHE A 646 -7.38 22.76 10.84
N ASP A 647 -8.58 22.20 10.76
CA ASP A 647 -9.79 22.99 10.59
C ASP A 647 -10.23 23.53 11.96
N SER A 648 -10.35 24.84 12.10
CA SER A 648 -10.66 25.49 13.38
C SER A 648 -12.10 25.25 13.86
N ALA A 649 -13.03 25.01 12.94
CA ALA A 649 -14.45 24.80 13.27
C ALA A 649 -14.69 23.37 13.75
N THR A 650 -14.11 22.38 13.07
CA THR A 650 -14.31 20.95 13.35
C THR A 650 -13.23 20.34 14.24
N GLN A 651 -12.08 21.00 14.39
CA GLN A 651 -10.86 20.49 15.02
C GLN A 651 -10.24 19.26 14.31
N ASN A 652 -10.73 18.93 13.11
CA ASN A 652 -10.22 17.80 12.34
C ASN A 652 -8.88 18.13 11.67
N VAL A 653 -8.04 17.11 11.53
CA VAL A 653 -6.84 17.16 10.69
C VAL A 653 -7.27 17.15 9.23
N THR A 654 -6.94 18.21 8.49
CA THR A 654 -7.15 18.30 7.04
C THR A 654 -6.08 17.52 6.29
N PHE A 655 -4.80 17.68 6.68
CA PHE A 655 -3.70 16.83 6.23
C PHE A 655 -2.57 16.85 7.26
N SER A 656 -1.75 15.80 7.27
CA SER A 656 -0.52 15.68 8.07
C SER A 656 0.47 14.80 7.31
N GLN A 657 1.55 15.38 6.79
CA GLN A 657 2.54 14.64 6.00
C GLN A 657 3.87 15.39 5.85
N GLY A 658 4.92 14.66 5.47
CA GLY A 658 6.16 15.26 5.00
C GLY A 658 5.96 16.00 3.68
N VAL A 659 6.68 17.11 3.55
CA VAL A 659 6.61 18.03 2.41
C VAL A 659 8.00 18.59 2.11
N GLU A 660 8.14 19.23 0.96
CA GLU A 660 9.19 20.22 0.77
C GLU A 660 8.58 21.62 0.83
N PHE A 661 9.25 22.54 1.52
CA PHE A 661 8.88 23.95 1.47
C PHE A 661 10.09 24.87 1.38
N GLY A 662 9.83 26.09 0.93
CA GLY A 662 10.82 27.16 0.84
C GLY A 662 10.10 28.49 0.61
N LEU A 663 10.86 29.57 0.49
CA LEU A 663 10.30 30.89 0.26
C LEU A 663 9.91 31.14 -1.20
N ILE A 664 8.99 32.08 -1.38
CA ILE A 664 8.55 32.57 -2.69
C ILE A 664 8.34 34.09 -2.65
N GLY A 665 8.41 34.71 -3.83
CA GLY A 665 8.28 36.15 -4.02
C GLY A 665 9.54 36.78 -4.61
N GLN A 666 9.46 38.07 -4.94
CA GLN A 666 10.61 38.86 -5.39
C GLN A 666 10.81 40.08 -4.50
N TYR A 667 9.90 41.05 -4.54
CA TYR A 667 9.91 42.20 -3.64
C TYR A 667 9.52 41.80 -2.21
N SER A 668 8.44 41.01 -2.07
CA SER A 668 7.93 40.56 -0.78
C SER A 668 8.87 39.63 -0.02
N LEU A 669 9.94 39.15 -0.65
CA LEU A 669 10.94 38.31 -0.01
C LEU A 669 11.70 39.08 1.08
N ASP A 670 11.81 40.39 0.95
CA ASP A 670 12.48 41.26 1.92
C ASP A 670 11.54 41.73 3.04
N MET A 671 10.26 41.35 3.01
CA MET A 671 9.34 41.57 4.13
C MET A 671 9.82 40.78 5.37
N PRO A 672 9.59 41.29 6.59
CA PRO A 672 9.91 40.56 7.83
C PRO A 672 9.20 39.20 7.89
N GLN A 673 7.89 39.19 7.60
CA GLN A 673 7.12 37.98 7.39
C GLN A 673 7.22 37.57 5.91
N LYS A 674 7.71 36.36 5.62
CA LYS A 674 7.99 35.90 4.25
C LYS A 674 6.95 34.89 3.76
N SER A 675 6.70 34.86 2.45
CA SER A 675 5.76 33.89 1.85
C SER A 675 6.41 32.53 1.63
N PHE A 676 5.66 31.45 1.82
CA PHE A 676 6.11 30.08 1.61
C PHE A 676 5.46 29.45 0.38
N LYS A 677 6.22 28.65 -0.36
CA LYS A 677 5.70 27.64 -1.29
C LYS A 677 5.87 26.27 -0.64
N VAL A 678 4.82 25.46 -0.66
CA VAL A 678 4.78 24.13 -0.03
C VAL A 678 4.37 23.10 -1.09
N LYS A 679 5.08 21.98 -1.17
CA LYS A 679 4.91 20.96 -2.21
C LYS A 679 4.87 19.57 -1.59
N ALA A 680 3.84 18.80 -1.91
CA ALA A 680 3.77 17.38 -1.56
C ALA A 680 4.77 16.57 -2.40
N LYS A 681 5.45 15.61 -1.78
CA LYS A 681 6.46 14.76 -2.44
C LYS A 681 6.26 13.32 -1.99
N ALA A 682 6.14 12.40 -2.95
CA ALA A 682 5.90 10.98 -2.68
C ALA A 682 7.01 10.33 -1.83
N SER A 683 8.23 10.87 -1.92
CA SER A 683 9.37 10.44 -1.10
C SER A 683 9.25 10.81 0.39
N MET A 684 8.28 11.65 0.76
CA MET A 684 8.12 12.18 2.12
C MET A 684 6.71 11.94 2.70
N GLY A 685 5.86 11.20 1.98
CA GLY A 685 4.45 11.01 2.33
C GLY A 685 3.62 10.84 1.06
N ASN A 686 2.39 11.35 1.07
CA ASN A 686 1.54 11.28 -0.12
C ASN A 686 2.07 12.16 -1.26
N ARG A 687 1.90 11.67 -2.50
CA ARG A 687 2.28 12.41 -3.73
C ARG A 687 1.59 13.76 -3.85
N TYR A 688 0.38 13.88 -3.30
CA TYR A 688 -0.49 15.05 -3.27
C TYR A 688 -0.97 15.30 -1.84
N PHE A 689 -1.41 16.52 -1.55
CA PHE A 689 -2.29 16.78 -0.41
C PHE A 689 -3.67 16.23 -0.76
N ASN A 690 -4.07 15.11 -0.17
CA ASN A 690 -5.35 14.46 -0.43
C ASN A 690 -6.46 15.08 0.43
N ALA A 691 -6.77 16.36 0.18
CA ALA A 691 -7.78 17.11 0.93
C ALA A 691 -8.39 18.27 0.12
N LYS A 692 -9.63 18.64 0.45
CA LYS A 692 -10.28 19.88 0.01
C LYS A 692 -9.67 21.08 0.72
N LEU A 693 -8.70 21.73 0.08
CA LEU A 693 -8.03 22.89 0.67
C LEU A 693 -8.81 24.19 0.51
N PHE A 694 -9.68 24.27 -0.51
CA PHE A 694 -10.47 25.45 -0.85
C PHE A 694 -11.93 25.04 -1.09
N GLU A 695 -12.87 25.59 -0.33
CA GLU A 695 -14.29 25.22 -0.37
C GLU A 695 -14.98 25.65 -1.67
N ASP A 696 -14.44 26.68 -2.32
CA ASP A 696 -14.88 27.26 -3.59
C ASP A 696 -14.19 26.62 -4.81
N ARG A 697 -13.54 25.47 -4.62
CA ARG A 697 -12.93 24.68 -5.69
C ARG A 697 -13.42 23.23 -5.62
N PRO A 698 -13.63 22.57 -6.77
CA PRO A 698 -14.13 21.18 -6.79
C PRO A 698 -13.02 20.13 -6.58
N PHE A 699 -11.82 20.53 -6.17
CA PHE A 699 -10.66 19.64 -6.16
C PHE A 699 -10.48 18.92 -4.83
N GLU A 700 -10.24 17.62 -4.91
CA GLU A 700 -9.99 16.74 -3.75
C GLU A 700 -8.51 16.56 -3.44
N GLN A 701 -7.63 17.00 -4.34
CA GLN A 701 -6.18 16.81 -4.23
C GLN A 701 -5.42 18.03 -4.74
N TYR A 702 -4.27 18.34 -4.13
CA TYR A 702 -3.41 19.44 -4.56
C TYR A 702 -1.94 19.02 -4.56
N LYS A 703 -1.17 19.39 -5.59
CA LYS A 703 0.29 19.14 -5.61
C LYS A 703 1.08 20.14 -4.77
N SER A 704 0.64 21.40 -4.75
CA SER A 704 1.34 22.47 -4.04
C SER A 704 0.44 23.67 -3.74
N ILE A 705 0.74 24.34 -2.64
CA ILE A 705 0.08 25.56 -2.19
C ILE A 705 1.10 26.67 -1.92
N VAL A 706 0.62 27.90 -1.78
CA VAL A 706 1.40 29.05 -1.33
C VAL A 706 0.76 29.64 -0.09
N LEU A 707 1.56 29.89 0.94
CA LEU A 707 1.18 30.71 2.09
C LEU A 707 1.72 32.12 1.81
N ARG A 708 0.85 33.00 1.32
CA ARG A 708 1.22 34.33 0.82
C ARG A 708 0.96 35.40 1.88
N VAL A 709 1.91 36.34 2.04
CA VAL A 709 1.71 37.54 2.88
C VAL A 709 1.01 38.70 2.16
N SER A 710 0.44 38.44 0.97
CA SER A 710 -0.10 39.43 0.00
C SER A 710 0.92 40.28 -0.73
N GLY A 711 2.13 39.75 -0.93
CA GLY A 711 3.14 40.40 -1.77
C GLY A 711 3.46 41.83 -1.33
N ASN A 712 3.24 42.80 -2.20
CA ASN A 712 3.44 44.23 -1.90
C ASN A 712 2.34 44.83 -1.02
N ASP A 713 1.12 44.28 -1.07
CA ASP A 713 0.00 44.65 -0.20
C ASP A 713 0.18 44.16 1.26
N ALA A 714 1.25 43.43 1.55
CA ALA A 714 1.59 42.93 2.89
C ALA A 714 1.67 44.02 3.98
N VAL A 715 2.09 45.23 3.59
CA VAL A 715 2.23 46.40 4.46
C VAL A 715 1.04 47.35 4.35
N TRP A 716 -0.04 46.93 3.68
CA TRP A 716 -1.23 47.73 3.37
C TRP A 716 -2.50 47.04 3.85
N THR A 717 -3.29 46.43 2.97
CA THR A 717 -4.58 45.81 3.32
C THR A 717 -4.45 44.34 3.66
N ARG A 718 -3.40 43.68 3.17
CA ARG A 718 -3.13 42.24 3.29
C ARG A 718 -4.19 41.34 2.65
N MET A 719 -5.12 41.87 1.86
CA MET A 719 -6.26 41.09 1.36
C MET A 719 -6.68 41.43 -0.08
N ILE A 720 -6.08 42.42 -0.73
CA ILE A 720 -6.61 42.94 -2.00
C ILE A 720 -6.58 41.92 -3.15
N ASP A 721 -5.58 41.03 -3.15
CA ASP A 721 -5.52 39.86 -4.03
C ASP A 721 -6.74 38.94 -3.85
N GLY A 722 -7.08 38.67 -2.59
CA GLY A 722 -8.19 37.81 -2.20
C GLY A 722 -9.53 38.40 -2.62
N VAL A 723 -9.73 39.70 -2.34
CA VAL A 723 -10.93 40.45 -2.76
C VAL A 723 -11.14 40.33 -4.27
N GLN A 724 -10.11 40.58 -5.08
CA GLN A 724 -10.23 40.52 -6.52
C GLN A 724 -10.49 39.10 -7.03
N SER A 725 -9.90 38.08 -6.41
CA SER A 725 -10.17 36.67 -6.77
C SER A 725 -11.63 36.30 -6.48
N ARG A 726 -12.12 36.64 -5.28
CA ARG A 726 -13.52 36.39 -4.90
C ARG A 726 -14.52 37.15 -5.76
N LEU A 727 -14.17 38.34 -6.23
CA LEU A 727 -14.97 39.06 -7.21
C LEU A 727 -15.04 38.33 -8.56
N ILE A 728 -13.93 37.78 -9.04
CA ILE A 728 -13.89 36.99 -10.28
C ILE A 728 -14.67 35.68 -10.11
N ASP A 729 -14.57 35.01 -8.95
CA ASP A 729 -15.35 33.79 -8.64
C ASP A 729 -16.87 34.00 -8.77
N GLN A 730 -17.36 35.24 -8.61
CA GLN A 730 -18.79 35.56 -8.74
C GLN A 730 -19.22 35.75 -10.21
N VAL A 731 -18.29 35.95 -11.15
CA VAL A 731 -18.60 36.20 -12.56
C VAL A 731 -19.13 34.91 -13.20
N PRO A 732 -20.35 34.91 -13.76
CA PRO A 732 -20.87 33.75 -14.48
C PRO A 732 -19.98 33.41 -15.69
N ASP A 733 -19.71 32.12 -15.87
CA ASP A 733 -19.02 31.57 -17.04
C ASP A 733 -17.63 32.17 -17.32
N THR A 734 -16.92 32.65 -16.28
CA THR A 734 -15.56 33.15 -16.51
C THR A 734 -14.62 32.02 -16.93
N THR A 735 -13.92 32.22 -18.04
CA THR A 735 -12.98 31.24 -18.60
C THR A 735 -11.54 31.50 -18.16
N VAL A 736 -11.30 32.51 -17.32
CA VAL A 736 -9.98 32.91 -16.83
C VAL A 736 -9.70 32.27 -15.49
N ILE A 737 -8.79 31.29 -15.52
CA ILE A 737 -8.38 30.58 -14.32
C ILE A 737 -7.57 31.52 -13.40
N HIS A 738 -7.80 31.40 -12.10
CA HIS A 738 -7.19 32.26 -11.08
C HIS A 738 -7.13 31.56 -9.72
N GLN A 739 -6.22 32.03 -8.85
CA GLN A 739 -5.97 31.38 -7.56
C GLN A 739 -7.13 31.57 -6.58
N ALA A 740 -7.58 30.49 -5.94
CA ALA A 740 -8.47 30.53 -4.78
C ALA A 740 -7.87 31.32 -3.60
N TRP A 741 -8.73 31.78 -2.68
CA TRP A 741 -8.34 32.54 -1.49
C TRP A 741 -8.86 31.92 -0.20
N ARG A 742 -7.95 31.56 0.72
CA ARG A 742 -8.30 31.14 2.09
C ARG A 742 -7.35 31.74 3.11
N PRO A 743 -7.78 32.66 3.99
CA PRO A 743 -6.95 33.15 5.08
C PRO A 743 -6.73 32.05 6.12
N VAL A 744 -5.50 31.94 6.62
CA VAL A 744 -5.06 30.91 7.58
C VAL A 744 -4.09 31.51 8.60
N ILE A 745 -3.94 30.82 9.73
CA ILE A 745 -2.89 31.09 10.71
C ILE A 745 -1.73 30.14 10.44
N VAL A 746 -0.51 30.65 10.42
CA VAL A 746 0.68 29.81 10.28
C VAL A 746 1.40 29.68 11.62
N TYR A 747 1.80 28.46 11.94
CA TYR A 747 2.81 28.16 12.95
C TYR A 747 4.09 27.68 12.28
N LEU A 748 5.25 28.17 12.71
CA LEU A 748 6.55 27.75 12.21
C LEU A 748 7.37 27.19 13.37
N ASN A 749 7.73 25.90 13.34
CA ASN A 749 8.36 25.18 14.45
C ASN A 749 7.68 25.46 15.81
N GLY A 750 6.34 25.38 15.84
CA GLY A 750 5.54 25.59 17.06
C GLY A 750 5.37 27.06 17.47
N GLN A 751 6.00 28.01 16.78
CA GLN A 751 5.85 29.43 17.05
C GLN A 751 4.73 30.04 16.22
N TYR A 752 3.87 30.84 16.83
CA TYR A 752 2.85 31.60 16.12
C TYR A 752 3.52 32.55 15.11
N TRP A 753 3.20 32.37 13.84
CA TRP A 753 3.82 33.10 12.72
C TRP A 753 2.85 34.10 12.07
N GLY A 754 1.59 34.12 12.48
CA GLY A 754 0.61 35.11 12.06
C GLY A 754 -0.27 34.72 10.88
N HIS A 755 -1.12 35.67 10.49
CA HIS A 755 -1.98 35.57 9.32
C HIS A 755 -1.20 35.40 8.01
N TYR A 756 -1.69 34.48 7.17
CA TYR A 756 -1.32 34.29 5.76
C TYR A 756 -2.56 34.07 4.90
N ASN A 757 -2.44 34.42 3.62
CA ASN A 757 -3.41 34.03 2.60
C ASN A 757 -2.91 32.74 1.95
N MET A 758 -3.53 31.61 2.28
CA MET A 758 -3.32 30.37 1.53
C MET A 758 -3.93 30.52 0.13
N ARG A 759 -3.16 30.13 -0.88
CA ARG A 759 -3.50 30.25 -2.31
C ARG A 759 -3.12 28.96 -3.03
N GLU A 760 -3.85 28.63 -4.08
CA GLU A 760 -3.38 27.65 -5.07
C GLU A 760 -2.03 28.07 -5.65
N ARG A 761 -1.10 27.16 -5.90
CA ARG A 761 0.17 27.53 -6.53
C ARG A 761 0.06 27.47 -8.06
N VAL A 762 0.07 28.63 -8.72
CA VAL A 762 0.12 28.73 -10.19
C VAL A 762 1.37 28.02 -10.71
N SER A 763 1.13 26.84 -11.27
CA SER A 763 2.09 25.87 -11.78
C SER A 763 1.39 25.00 -12.82
N ARG A 764 2.11 24.11 -13.48
CA ARG A 764 1.51 23.14 -14.42
C ARG A 764 0.45 22.23 -13.79
N TYR A 765 0.57 21.92 -12.50
CA TYR A 765 -0.46 21.17 -11.78
C TYR A 765 -1.74 21.99 -11.57
N PHE A 766 -1.60 23.30 -11.29
CA PHE A 766 -2.75 24.20 -11.21
C PHE A 766 -3.45 24.30 -12.57
N VAL A 767 -2.70 24.47 -13.66
CA VAL A 767 -3.29 24.47 -15.02
C VAL A 767 -3.99 23.14 -15.29
N ALA A 768 -3.33 22.00 -15.03
CA ALA A 768 -3.92 20.68 -15.26
C ALA A 768 -5.26 20.51 -14.52
N GLN A 769 -5.35 20.90 -13.24
CA GLN A 769 -6.59 20.80 -12.46
C GLN A 769 -7.72 21.63 -13.04
N HIS A 770 -7.44 22.90 -13.37
CA HIS A 770 -8.46 23.80 -13.91
C HIS A 770 -8.88 23.42 -15.34
N GLU A 771 -8.00 22.78 -16.10
CA GLU A 771 -8.28 22.28 -17.46
C GLU A 771 -8.85 20.85 -17.48
N GLY A 772 -9.05 20.20 -16.31
CA GLY A 772 -9.54 18.83 -16.23
C GLY A 772 -8.55 17.76 -16.72
N ILE A 773 -7.27 18.10 -16.82
CA ILE A 773 -6.19 17.18 -17.20
C ILE A 773 -5.73 16.42 -15.93
N PRO A 774 -5.61 15.08 -15.99
CA PRO A 774 -5.04 14.31 -14.88
C PRO A 774 -3.68 14.85 -14.44
N LEU A 775 -3.45 14.94 -13.12
CA LEU A 775 -2.22 15.54 -12.55
C LEU A 775 -0.94 14.84 -13.01
N GLU A 776 -1.05 13.56 -13.40
CA GLU A 776 0.02 12.71 -13.92
C GLU A 776 0.46 13.13 -15.33
N LYS A 777 -0.41 13.83 -16.07
CA LYS A 777 -0.15 14.37 -17.42
C LYS A 777 0.18 15.87 -17.41
N ALA A 778 0.44 16.44 -16.23
CA ALA A 778 0.69 17.87 -16.10
C ALA A 778 2.01 18.34 -16.75
N ASP A 779 2.86 17.42 -17.23
CA ASP A 779 4.11 17.75 -17.92
C ASP A 779 3.91 18.04 -19.42
N ASP A 780 2.73 17.75 -19.99
CA ASP A 780 2.41 17.97 -21.41
C ASP A 780 1.82 19.36 -21.65
N MET A 781 2.54 20.44 -21.32
CA MET A 781 2.08 21.81 -21.58
C MET A 781 3.20 22.83 -21.61
N THR A 782 2.91 24.03 -22.11
CA THR A 782 3.80 25.19 -21.99
C THR A 782 3.16 26.25 -21.10
N ILE A 783 3.96 26.84 -20.21
CA ILE A 783 3.60 28.00 -19.39
C ILE A 783 4.70 29.03 -19.53
N LEU A 784 4.34 30.24 -19.94
CA LEU A 784 5.24 31.37 -20.07
C LEU A 784 4.88 32.45 -19.05
N GLU A 785 5.87 33.27 -18.69
CA GLU A 785 5.71 34.45 -17.84
C GLU A 785 6.33 35.69 -18.50
N ALA A 786 5.90 36.88 -18.08
CA ALA A 786 6.28 38.15 -18.70
C ALA A 786 5.99 38.13 -20.23
N SER A 787 6.94 38.45 -21.10
CA SER A 787 6.68 38.49 -22.56
C SER A 787 6.75 37.10 -23.23
N TRP A 788 7.70 36.25 -22.85
CA TRP A 788 7.94 34.91 -23.44
C TRP A 788 8.89 34.04 -22.60
N LYS A 789 9.09 34.39 -21.32
CA LYS A 789 10.04 33.68 -20.48
C LYS A 789 9.47 32.32 -20.12
N GLU A 790 10.26 31.27 -20.29
CA GLU A 790 9.86 29.89 -19.99
C GLU A 790 9.70 29.72 -18.48
N TYR A 791 8.46 29.56 -18.02
CA TYR A 791 8.17 29.09 -16.68
C TYR A 791 8.13 27.55 -16.65
N PHE A 792 7.57 26.95 -17.72
CA PHE A 792 7.58 25.51 -17.99
C PHE A 792 7.37 25.27 -19.51
N GLY A 793 7.98 24.23 -20.08
CA GLY A 793 7.90 23.97 -21.52
C GLY A 793 8.81 24.88 -22.35
N SER A 794 8.45 25.14 -23.61
CA SER A 794 9.27 25.88 -24.60
C SER A 794 8.53 27.09 -25.16
N ASN A 795 9.22 28.22 -25.33
CA ASN A 795 8.63 29.43 -25.90
C ASN A 795 8.68 29.50 -27.44
N ALA A 796 9.26 28.51 -28.12
CA ALA A 796 9.56 28.60 -29.55
C ALA A 796 8.30 28.86 -30.41
N GLU A 797 7.22 28.12 -30.13
CA GLU A 797 5.95 28.25 -30.83
C GLU A 797 5.31 29.63 -30.60
N TYR A 798 5.31 30.11 -29.34
CA TYR A 798 4.77 31.43 -29.00
C TYR A 798 5.53 32.55 -29.72
N ARG A 799 6.87 32.46 -29.75
CA ARG A 799 7.70 33.46 -30.44
C ARG A 799 7.42 33.49 -31.94
N ALA A 800 7.31 32.32 -32.58
CA ALA A 800 6.95 32.24 -34.00
C ALA A 800 5.56 32.85 -34.28
N MET A 801 4.59 32.59 -33.39
CA MET A 801 3.25 33.18 -33.47
C MET A 801 3.30 34.71 -33.35
N ILE A 802 3.99 35.25 -32.35
CA ILE A 802 4.11 36.70 -32.15
C ILE A 802 4.75 37.39 -33.37
N GLU A 803 5.83 36.84 -33.92
CA GLU A 803 6.48 37.41 -35.10
C GLU A 803 5.54 37.43 -36.32
N LYS A 804 4.74 36.36 -36.50
CA LYS A 804 3.72 36.31 -37.55
C LYS A 804 2.61 37.35 -37.33
N ILE A 805 2.14 37.52 -36.09
CA ILE A 805 1.13 38.54 -35.75
C ILE A 805 1.67 39.96 -35.96
N LYS A 806 2.94 40.22 -35.61
CA LYS A 806 3.59 41.52 -35.85
C LYS A 806 3.63 41.88 -37.33
N ALA A 807 3.93 40.91 -38.19
CA ALA A 807 4.00 41.09 -39.64
C ALA A 807 2.61 41.21 -40.31
N GLY A 808 1.56 40.68 -39.68
CA GLY A 808 0.20 40.67 -40.22
C GLY A 808 -0.60 41.97 -40.00
N ASN A 809 -1.75 42.04 -40.66
CA ASN A 809 -2.72 43.13 -40.56
C ASN A 809 -4.16 42.62 -40.38
N PRO A 810 -4.52 42.12 -39.18
CA PRO A 810 -5.84 41.54 -38.90
C PRO A 810 -7.00 42.55 -38.99
N ALA A 811 -6.72 43.85 -39.02
CA ALA A 811 -7.73 44.88 -39.22
C ALA A 811 -8.41 44.78 -40.60
N SER A 812 -7.63 44.44 -41.65
CA SER A 812 -8.11 44.38 -43.04
C SER A 812 -7.90 43.04 -43.73
N ASN A 813 -7.14 42.11 -43.14
CA ASN A 813 -6.88 40.78 -43.70
C ASN A 813 -7.55 39.67 -42.86
N PRO A 814 -8.60 38.99 -43.38
CA PRO A 814 -9.28 37.90 -42.67
C PRO A 814 -8.38 36.71 -42.31
N GLU A 815 -7.35 36.40 -43.10
CA GLU A 815 -6.45 35.28 -42.82
C GLU A 815 -5.54 35.56 -41.62
N ASP A 816 -5.08 36.81 -41.48
CA ASP A 816 -4.27 37.23 -40.33
C ASP A 816 -5.10 37.22 -39.05
N LEU A 817 -6.36 37.67 -39.12
CA LEU A 817 -7.30 37.57 -38.00
C LEU A 817 -7.55 36.10 -37.64
N GLN A 818 -7.87 35.26 -38.62
CA GLN A 818 -8.15 33.84 -38.40
C GLN A 818 -6.94 33.13 -37.77
N TYR A 819 -5.72 33.46 -38.17
CA TYR A 819 -4.51 32.91 -37.56
C TYR A 819 -4.42 33.23 -36.05
N ILE A 820 -4.79 34.44 -35.63
CA ILE A 820 -4.87 34.77 -34.19
C ILE A 820 -5.97 33.95 -33.54
N LEU A 821 -7.16 33.89 -34.13
CA LEU A 821 -8.30 33.14 -33.59
C LEU A 821 -8.02 31.64 -33.44
N ASP A 822 -7.20 31.05 -34.32
CA ASP A 822 -6.82 29.64 -34.26
C ASP A 822 -5.82 29.33 -33.15
N ASN A 823 -5.05 30.33 -32.69
CA ASN A 823 -3.97 30.14 -31.72
C ASN A 823 -4.23 30.77 -30.34
N VAL A 824 -5.15 31.72 -30.24
CA VAL A 824 -5.45 32.49 -29.03
C VAL A 824 -6.91 32.30 -28.66
N ASP A 825 -7.15 31.95 -27.40
CA ASP A 825 -8.50 32.00 -26.84
C ASP A 825 -8.86 33.46 -26.54
N VAL A 826 -9.54 34.10 -27.48
CA VAL A 826 -9.86 35.53 -27.42
C VAL A 826 -10.82 35.86 -26.29
N ASP A 827 -11.75 34.98 -25.95
CA ASP A 827 -12.71 35.22 -24.88
C ASP A 827 -12.00 35.21 -23.51
N ASN A 828 -11.11 34.24 -23.30
CA ASN A 828 -10.24 34.22 -22.12
C ASN A 828 -9.32 35.45 -22.07
N LEU A 829 -8.67 35.81 -23.19
CA LEU A 829 -7.78 36.98 -23.23
C LEU A 829 -8.55 38.27 -22.92
N PHE A 830 -9.76 38.44 -23.46
CA PHE A 830 -10.57 39.63 -23.20
C PHE A 830 -10.97 39.75 -21.74
N ASP A 831 -11.46 38.68 -21.12
CA ASP A 831 -11.77 38.70 -19.68
C ASP A 831 -10.52 39.04 -18.85
N PHE A 832 -9.35 38.48 -19.18
CA PHE A 832 -8.08 38.80 -18.52
C PHE A 832 -7.76 40.30 -18.63
N LEU A 833 -7.83 40.87 -19.84
CA LEU A 833 -7.56 42.30 -20.07
C LEU A 833 -8.55 43.18 -19.32
N ILE A 834 -9.84 42.84 -19.35
CA ILE A 834 -10.89 43.59 -18.67
C ILE A 834 -10.65 43.61 -17.17
N TYR A 835 -10.31 42.46 -16.55
CA TYR A 835 -9.98 42.43 -15.12
C TYR A 835 -8.76 43.31 -14.80
N GLN A 836 -7.69 43.23 -15.59
CA GLN A 836 -6.50 44.08 -15.41
C GLN A 836 -6.82 45.58 -15.53
N MET A 837 -7.65 45.96 -16.50
CA MET A 837 -8.04 47.36 -16.73
C MET A 837 -9.04 47.88 -15.68
N LEU A 838 -10.05 47.08 -15.34
CA LEU A 838 -11.12 47.46 -14.42
C LEU A 838 -10.61 47.53 -12.99
N PHE A 839 -9.92 46.49 -12.53
CA PHE A 839 -9.26 46.51 -11.22
C PHE A 839 -7.99 47.36 -11.22
N ASN A 840 -7.54 47.83 -12.38
CA ASN A 840 -6.50 48.84 -12.49
C ASN A 840 -5.17 48.39 -11.88
N ASN A 841 -4.78 47.15 -12.20
CA ASN A 841 -3.49 46.64 -11.79
C ASN A 841 -2.38 47.36 -12.58
N THR A 842 -1.66 48.25 -11.89
CA THR A 842 -0.55 48.98 -12.51
C THR A 842 0.75 48.19 -12.57
N ASP A 843 0.86 47.08 -11.84
CA ASP A 843 1.98 46.14 -11.97
C ASP A 843 1.63 45.01 -12.95
N SER A 844 1.18 45.41 -14.15
CA SER A 844 0.62 44.49 -15.13
C SER A 844 1.64 43.55 -15.77
N GLY A 845 2.92 43.63 -15.42
CA GLY A 845 3.97 42.76 -15.96
C GLY A 845 4.03 41.38 -15.30
N ASN A 846 3.34 41.18 -14.17
CA ASN A 846 3.23 39.88 -13.50
C ASN A 846 2.18 39.00 -14.21
N ILE A 847 2.44 38.65 -15.47
CA ILE A 847 1.53 37.83 -16.30
C ILE A 847 2.06 36.41 -16.46
N ARG A 848 1.12 35.49 -16.60
CA ARG A 848 1.35 34.10 -16.99
C ARG A 848 0.26 33.66 -17.93
N PHE A 849 0.67 32.84 -18.89
CA PHE A 849 -0.19 32.30 -19.91
C PHE A 849 0.33 30.93 -20.32
N TYR A 850 -0.55 30.10 -20.82
CA TYR A 850 -0.28 28.69 -21.05
C TYR A 850 -0.94 28.18 -22.32
N ARG A 851 -0.44 27.07 -22.83
CA ARG A 851 -1.03 26.27 -23.89
C ARG A 851 -0.96 24.80 -23.51
N VAL A 852 -2.12 24.14 -23.49
CA VAL A 852 -2.25 22.68 -23.34
C VAL A 852 -2.16 22.00 -24.72
N PRO A 853 -1.95 20.68 -24.81
CA PRO A 853 -1.82 19.98 -26.08
C PRO A 853 -3.05 20.21 -26.95
N GLU A 854 -2.83 20.54 -28.23
CA GLU A 854 -3.89 20.85 -29.21
C GLU A 854 -4.80 22.04 -28.83
N GLY A 855 -4.49 22.74 -27.73
CA GLY A 855 -5.25 23.90 -27.24
C GLY A 855 -4.80 25.23 -27.84
N LYS A 856 -5.37 26.33 -27.32
CA LYS A 856 -4.99 27.71 -27.63
C LYS A 856 -4.25 28.35 -26.45
N TRP A 857 -3.57 29.46 -26.71
CA TRP A 857 -2.98 30.29 -25.66
C TRP A 857 -4.07 30.94 -24.80
N ARG A 858 -3.93 30.79 -23.47
CA ARG A 858 -4.84 31.29 -22.43
C ARG A 858 -4.06 31.97 -21.31
N TRP A 859 -4.64 33.00 -20.68
CA TRP A 859 -4.04 33.80 -19.62
C TRP A 859 -4.59 33.43 -18.24
N ILE A 860 -3.77 33.69 -17.22
CA ILE A 860 -4.05 33.41 -15.81
C ILE A 860 -4.07 34.72 -15.04
N ILE A 861 -5.08 34.94 -14.20
CA ILE A 861 -5.06 36.02 -13.22
C ILE A 861 -4.36 35.54 -11.95
N PHE A 862 -3.27 36.21 -11.60
CA PHE A 862 -2.57 36.07 -10.32
C PHE A 862 -1.81 37.37 -10.04
N ASP A 863 -1.35 37.54 -8.81
CA ASP A 863 -0.48 38.67 -8.45
C ASP A 863 -1.10 40.05 -8.71
N MET A 864 -2.25 40.29 -8.09
CA MET A 864 -3.08 41.49 -8.26
C MET A 864 -2.93 42.46 -7.08
N ASP A 865 -1.80 42.45 -6.38
CA ASP A 865 -1.62 43.17 -5.11
C ASP A 865 -1.48 44.69 -5.29
N TYR A 866 -1.24 45.15 -6.52
CA TYR A 866 -1.37 46.55 -6.96
C TYR A 866 -2.69 46.87 -7.67
N GLY A 867 -3.61 45.90 -7.78
CA GLY A 867 -4.99 46.14 -8.18
C GLY A 867 -5.75 46.97 -7.14
N LEU A 868 -6.63 47.86 -7.60
CA LEU A 868 -7.47 48.74 -6.79
C LEU A 868 -6.68 49.61 -5.79
N PHE A 869 -5.42 49.88 -6.11
CA PHE A 869 -4.54 50.69 -5.27
C PHE A 869 -4.91 52.18 -5.27
N ARG A 870 -5.27 52.71 -6.44
CA ARG A 870 -5.74 54.10 -6.63
C ARG A 870 -6.77 54.16 -7.73
N ALA A 871 -7.91 54.82 -7.47
CA ALA A 871 -9.02 54.87 -8.41
C ALA A 871 -8.65 55.53 -9.76
N ALA A 872 -7.84 56.60 -9.70
CA ALA A 872 -7.48 57.44 -10.83
C ALA A 872 -6.34 56.92 -11.73
N ASN A 873 -5.62 55.85 -11.33
CA ASN A 873 -4.64 55.24 -12.24
C ASN A 873 -5.37 54.77 -13.51
N ASN A 874 -4.72 54.85 -14.67
CA ASN A 874 -5.34 54.53 -15.95
C ASN A 874 -4.95 53.12 -16.42
N GLY A 875 -5.73 52.12 -16.00
CA GLY A 875 -5.52 50.71 -16.34
C GLY A 875 -5.69 50.41 -17.83
N VAL A 876 -6.57 51.14 -18.53
CA VAL A 876 -6.76 51.01 -19.98
C VAL A 876 -5.48 51.42 -20.71
N ARG A 877 -4.96 52.62 -20.41
CA ARG A 877 -3.67 53.08 -20.94
C ARG A 877 -2.55 52.12 -20.59
N ASN A 878 -2.52 51.60 -19.36
CA ASN A 878 -1.46 50.69 -18.93
C ASN A 878 -1.38 49.45 -19.82
N MET A 879 -2.52 48.82 -20.13
CA MET A 879 -2.55 47.60 -20.96
C MET A 879 -2.41 47.88 -22.46
N MET A 880 -2.84 49.07 -22.92
CA MET A 880 -2.90 49.43 -24.35
C MET A 880 -1.75 50.31 -24.83
N ASN A 881 -0.77 50.64 -23.98
CA ASN A 881 0.34 51.52 -24.37
C ASN A 881 1.09 50.94 -25.58
N PRO A 882 1.23 51.68 -26.70
CA PRO A 882 1.87 51.17 -27.93
C PRO A 882 3.33 50.73 -27.76
N LYS A 883 4.00 51.11 -26.67
CA LYS A 883 5.37 50.68 -26.36
C LYS A 883 5.44 49.31 -25.68
N GLY A 884 4.32 48.82 -25.15
CA GLY A 884 4.26 47.69 -24.23
C GLY A 884 3.68 48.10 -22.88
N HIS A 885 3.60 47.17 -21.93
CA HIS A 885 3.04 47.39 -20.59
C HIS A 885 3.97 46.89 -19.47
N GLY A 886 3.54 47.01 -18.20
CA GLY A 886 4.34 46.63 -17.04
C GLY A 886 5.41 47.66 -16.71
N ALA A 887 6.39 47.28 -15.88
CA ALA A 887 7.49 48.17 -15.54
C ALA A 887 8.28 48.57 -16.80
N ASN A 888 8.50 49.88 -16.97
CA ASN A 888 9.18 50.49 -18.13
C ASN A 888 8.53 50.23 -19.51
N ASP A 889 7.28 49.76 -19.57
CA ASP A 889 6.62 49.37 -20.81
C ASP A 889 7.31 48.17 -21.53
N ASP A 890 8.05 47.32 -20.81
CA ASP A 890 8.90 46.26 -21.39
C ASP A 890 8.14 44.96 -21.79
N ILE A 891 6.85 44.85 -21.44
CA ILE A 891 6.05 43.63 -21.73
C ILE A 891 5.26 43.78 -23.02
N ASP A 892 5.40 42.78 -23.90
CA ASP A 892 4.79 42.76 -25.24
C ASP A 892 3.26 42.64 -25.15
N ASN A 893 2.56 43.55 -25.83
CA ASN A 893 1.10 43.59 -25.91
C ASN A 893 0.55 43.44 -27.34
N THR A 894 1.38 42.94 -28.27
CA THR A 894 1.07 42.93 -29.70
C THR A 894 -0.26 42.25 -30.00
N ILE A 895 -0.53 41.10 -29.36
CA ILE A 895 -1.71 40.27 -29.65
C ILE A 895 -2.99 41.10 -29.56
N TRP A 896 -3.24 41.74 -28.42
CA TRP A 896 -4.49 42.46 -28.22
C TRP A 896 -4.50 43.84 -28.85
N VAL A 897 -3.34 44.51 -28.99
CA VAL A 897 -3.28 45.76 -29.77
C VAL A 897 -3.70 45.49 -31.21
N LYS A 898 -3.13 44.47 -31.87
CA LYS A 898 -3.48 44.06 -33.23
C LYS A 898 -4.93 43.57 -33.34
N LEU A 899 -5.37 42.75 -32.39
CA LEU A 899 -6.73 42.21 -32.42
C LEU A 899 -7.79 43.31 -32.30
N LEU A 900 -7.56 44.34 -31.47
CA LEU A 900 -8.48 45.46 -31.28
C LEU A 900 -8.44 46.52 -32.40
N GLU A 901 -7.54 46.40 -33.39
CA GLU A 901 -7.61 47.17 -34.64
C GLU A 901 -8.74 46.68 -35.56
N ASN A 902 -9.26 45.47 -35.35
CA ASN A 902 -10.38 44.91 -36.10
C ASN A 902 -11.71 45.33 -35.46
N ASP A 903 -12.60 45.97 -36.23
CA ASP A 903 -13.87 46.51 -35.73
C ASP A 903 -14.78 45.47 -35.06
N GLN A 904 -14.82 44.23 -35.56
CA GLN A 904 -15.65 43.17 -34.98
C GLN A 904 -15.08 42.71 -33.63
N MET A 905 -13.77 42.62 -33.52
CA MET A 905 -13.10 42.24 -32.26
C MET A 905 -13.15 43.38 -31.24
N LEU A 906 -13.06 44.63 -31.68
CA LEU A 906 -13.25 45.79 -30.82
C LEU A 906 -14.69 45.87 -30.28
N ASP A 907 -15.71 45.67 -31.14
CA ASP A 907 -17.11 45.59 -30.69
C ASP A 907 -17.30 44.45 -29.68
N LYS A 908 -16.78 43.24 -29.99
CA LYS A 908 -16.81 42.09 -29.08
C LYS A 908 -16.18 42.41 -27.72
N PHE A 909 -15.00 43.03 -27.72
CA PHE A 909 -14.30 43.44 -26.50
C PHE A 909 -15.09 44.48 -25.70
N LEU A 910 -15.61 45.53 -26.35
CA LEU A 910 -16.35 46.60 -25.68
C LEU A 910 -17.68 46.12 -25.10
N ARG A 911 -18.39 45.20 -25.78
CA ARG A 911 -19.59 44.56 -25.23
C ARG A 911 -19.27 43.78 -23.97
N ARG A 912 -18.24 42.92 -24.02
CA ARG A 912 -17.81 42.12 -22.86
C ARG A 912 -17.30 42.99 -21.71
N PHE A 913 -16.54 44.04 -22.01
CA PHE A 913 -16.09 45.01 -21.00
C PHE A 913 -17.29 45.72 -20.37
N GLY A 914 -18.25 46.15 -21.17
CA GLY A 914 -19.51 46.72 -20.71
C GLY A 914 -20.30 45.81 -19.77
N GLU A 915 -20.40 44.53 -20.10
CA GLU A 915 -21.04 43.51 -19.26
C GLU A 915 -20.37 43.38 -17.90
N LEU A 916 -19.05 43.15 -17.88
CA LEU A 916 -18.28 43.01 -16.64
C LEU A 916 -18.27 44.30 -15.83
N PHE A 917 -18.16 45.46 -16.48
CA PHE A 917 -18.25 46.76 -15.83
C PHE A 917 -19.57 46.95 -15.07
N ARG A 918 -20.70 46.58 -15.68
CA ARG A 918 -22.02 46.63 -15.03
C ARG A 918 -22.18 45.56 -13.95
N PHE A 919 -21.51 44.42 -14.11
CA PHE A 919 -21.52 43.35 -13.11
C PHE A 919 -20.82 43.78 -11.81
N PHE A 920 -19.66 44.44 -11.91
CA PHE A 920 -18.90 44.92 -10.76
C PHE A 920 -19.43 46.28 -10.26
N THR A 921 -20.60 46.25 -9.65
CA THR A 921 -21.17 47.44 -8.99
C THR A 921 -20.35 47.83 -7.76
N VAL A 922 -20.44 49.12 -7.36
CA VAL A 922 -19.82 49.61 -6.11
C VAL A 922 -20.28 48.76 -4.93
N GLU A 923 -21.58 48.48 -4.82
CA GLU A 923 -22.15 47.67 -3.74
C GLU A 923 -21.54 46.27 -3.68
N LYS A 924 -21.47 45.57 -4.82
CA LYS A 924 -20.87 44.22 -4.90
C LYS A 924 -19.40 44.23 -4.49
N MET A 925 -18.62 45.19 -4.99
CA MET A 925 -17.21 45.31 -4.65
C MET A 925 -16.99 45.65 -3.18
N LEU A 926 -17.80 46.55 -2.60
CA LEU A 926 -17.74 46.87 -1.17
C LEU A 926 -18.11 45.66 -0.30
N ALA A 927 -19.16 44.92 -0.65
CA ALA A 927 -19.58 43.72 0.07
C ALA A 927 -18.46 42.65 0.10
N GLN A 928 -17.72 42.49 -1.00
CA GLN A 928 -16.59 41.57 -1.00
C GLN A 928 -15.43 42.04 -0.12
N VAL A 929 -15.15 43.35 -0.06
CA VAL A 929 -14.16 43.92 0.87
C VAL A 929 -14.61 43.69 2.31
N ASP A 930 -15.88 43.90 2.61
CA ASP A 930 -16.47 43.67 3.94
C ASP A 930 -16.29 42.22 4.38
N GLU A 931 -16.62 41.26 3.52
CA GLU A 931 -16.47 39.83 3.82
C GLU A 931 -15.02 39.45 4.13
N CYS A 932 -14.07 39.87 3.28
CA CYS A 932 -12.65 39.61 3.51
C CYS A 932 -12.13 40.27 4.79
N TYR A 933 -12.53 41.53 5.05
CA TYR A 933 -12.17 42.26 6.26
C TYR A 933 -12.68 41.55 7.52
N GLN A 934 -13.96 41.21 7.57
CA GLN A 934 -14.57 40.54 8.72
C GLN A 934 -13.98 39.17 8.99
N THR A 935 -13.61 38.43 7.93
CA THR A 935 -12.96 37.12 8.05
C THR A 935 -11.59 37.25 8.72
N MET A 936 -10.80 38.27 8.38
CA MET A 936 -9.45 38.47 8.91
C MET A 936 -9.43 39.17 10.26
N LEU A 937 -10.39 40.06 10.53
CA LEU A 937 -10.40 40.96 11.68
C LEU A 937 -10.08 40.30 13.04
N PRO A 938 -10.66 39.13 13.41
CA PRO A 938 -10.41 38.51 14.70
C PRO A 938 -8.94 38.15 14.93
N GLU A 939 -8.19 37.88 13.85
CA GLU A 939 -6.81 37.40 13.90
C GLU A 939 -5.77 38.54 13.87
N MET A 940 -6.16 39.71 13.34
CA MET A 940 -5.19 40.77 13.04
C MET A 940 -4.50 41.35 14.27
N ASN A 941 -5.13 41.33 15.45
CA ASN A 941 -4.48 41.77 16.67
C ASN A 941 -3.27 40.89 17.02
N MET A 942 -3.44 39.57 17.04
CA MET A 942 -2.35 38.61 17.30
C MET A 942 -1.25 38.71 16.23
N HIS A 943 -1.64 38.93 14.97
CA HIS A 943 -0.67 39.17 13.91
C HIS A 943 0.22 40.39 14.21
N PHE A 944 -0.36 41.52 14.65
CA PHE A 944 0.42 42.71 14.99
C PHE A 944 1.19 42.58 16.31
N GLU A 945 0.70 41.83 17.30
CA GLU A 945 1.48 41.45 18.49
C GLU A 945 2.78 40.75 18.10
N ARG A 946 2.73 39.88 17.08
CA ARG A 946 3.92 39.20 16.56
C ARG A 946 4.81 40.12 15.72
N TRP A 947 4.25 40.88 14.79
CA TRP A 947 5.01 41.48 13.69
C TRP A 947 5.25 42.99 13.79
N ALA A 948 4.48 43.74 14.57
CA ALA A 948 4.56 45.21 14.56
C ALA A 948 5.97 45.73 14.85
N ALA A 949 6.65 45.15 15.85
CA ALA A 949 8.02 45.55 16.22
C ALA A 949 9.06 45.28 15.12
N PHE A 950 8.78 44.36 14.19
CA PHE A 950 9.68 43.99 13.10
C PHE A 950 9.44 44.78 11.80
N ASN A 951 8.44 45.68 11.77
CA ASN A 951 8.21 46.52 10.59
C ASN A 951 9.43 47.39 10.31
N LEU A 952 10.01 47.26 9.10
CA LEU A 952 11.20 48.00 8.72
C LEU A 952 10.85 49.29 7.99
N LYS A 953 11.41 50.42 8.45
CA LYS A 953 11.10 51.76 7.92
C LYS A 953 11.61 52.04 6.50
N ASN A 954 12.62 51.29 6.06
CA ASN A 954 13.11 51.29 4.69
C ASN A 954 12.20 50.50 3.71
N ILE A 955 11.25 49.70 4.22
CA ILE A 955 10.20 49.05 3.43
C ILE A 955 8.93 49.90 3.43
N SER A 956 8.49 50.35 4.60
CA SER A 956 7.35 51.25 4.76
C SER A 956 7.64 52.31 5.82
N SER A 957 7.83 53.55 5.38
CA SER A 957 8.09 54.69 6.29
C SER A 957 6.93 54.92 7.26
N ASP A 958 5.70 54.72 6.78
CA ASP A 958 4.48 55.14 7.45
C ASP A 958 3.92 54.08 8.40
N GLN A 959 4.26 52.80 8.19
CA GLN A 959 3.74 51.70 8.99
C GLN A 959 4.26 51.78 10.44
N PRO A 960 3.41 51.85 11.48
CA PRO A 960 3.86 51.93 12.87
C PRO A 960 4.53 50.63 13.34
N GLN A 961 5.31 50.73 14.43
CA GLN A 961 5.98 49.60 15.07
C GLN A 961 5.34 49.16 16.40
N THR A 962 4.21 49.76 16.78
CA THR A 962 3.42 49.38 17.95
C THR A 962 2.17 48.63 17.52
N VAL A 963 1.69 47.68 18.33
CA VAL A 963 0.51 46.84 18.04
C VAL A 963 -0.71 47.72 17.67
N ASP A 964 -1.11 48.62 18.57
CA ASP A 964 -2.23 49.53 18.35
C ASP A 964 -2.04 50.44 17.13
N GLY A 965 -0.80 50.88 16.90
CA GLY A 965 -0.45 51.72 15.76
C GLY A 965 -0.64 50.98 14.45
N SER A 966 -0.09 49.76 14.34
CA SER A 966 -0.22 48.91 13.16
C SER A 966 -1.67 48.52 12.89
N PHE A 967 -2.46 48.24 13.94
CA PHE A 967 -3.89 47.93 13.81
C PHE A 967 -4.70 49.12 13.28
N ARG A 968 -4.52 50.33 13.85
CA ARG A 968 -5.17 51.56 13.33
C ARG A 968 -4.72 51.88 11.91
N TYR A 969 -3.44 51.70 11.62
CA TYR A 969 -2.89 51.91 10.29
C TYR A 969 -3.53 50.95 9.28
N TRP A 970 -3.63 49.66 9.59
CA TRP A 970 -4.30 48.67 8.74
C TRP A 970 -5.74 49.08 8.44
N ASN A 971 -6.54 49.41 9.46
CA ASN A 971 -7.92 49.92 9.27
C ASN A 971 -7.95 51.16 8.36
N SER A 972 -7.02 52.11 8.51
CA SER A 972 -6.96 53.28 7.62
C SER A 972 -6.64 52.92 6.16
N ARG A 973 -5.92 51.81 5.91
CA ARG A 973 -5.68 51.29 4.55
C ARG A 973 -6.92 50.59 3.99
N ILE A 974 -7.71 49.91 4.83
CA ILE A 974 -9.02 49.39 4.46
C ILE A 974 -9.99 50.52 4.11
N ASP A 975 -10.05 51.59 4.91
CA ASP A 975 -10.87 52.79 4.64
C ASP A 975 -10.52 53.43 3.30
N ARG A 976 -9.21 53.49 2.99
CA ARG A 976 -8.76 53.95 1.67
C ARG A 976 -9.26 53.03 0.56
N LEU A 977 -9.18 51.71 0.72
CA LEU A 977 -9.67 50.76 -0.28
C LEU A 977 -11.16 50.94 -0.54
N TYR A 978 -11.99 51.07 0.50
CA TYR A 978 -13.42 51.40 0.33
C TYR A 978 -13.61 52.67 -0.50
N ASN A 979 -12.81 53.71 -0.25
CA ASN A 979 -12.88 54.93 -1.04
C ASN A 979 -12.43 54.73 -2.50
N VAL A 980 -11.41 53.90 -2.74
CA VAL A 980 -11.00 53.57 -4.12
C VAL A 980 -12.14 52.89 -4.87
N ILE A 981 -12.81 51.91 -4.25
CA ILE A 981 -13.94 51.18 -4.85
C ILE A 981 -15.09 52.13 -5.20
N ARG A 982 -15.44 53.06 -4.31
CA ARG A 982 -16.50 54.06 -4.56
C ARG A 982 -16.20 54.94 -5.78
N LYS A 983 -14.93 55.18 -6.09
CA LYS A 983 -14.49 56.07 -7.18
C LYS A 983 -14.19 55.31 -8.47
N ARG A 984 -13.77 54.04 -8.39
CA ARG A 984 -13.22 53.29 -9.53
C ARG A 984 -14.15 53.19 -10.74
N PRO A 985 -15.46 52.90 -10.60
CA PRO A 985 -16.34 52.77 -11.77
C PRO A 985 -16.41 54.04 -12.63
N ARG A 986 -16.50 55.23 -12.02
CA ARG A 986 -16.52 56.49 -12.79
C ARG A 986 -15.20 56.72 -13.52
N HIS A 987 -14.06 56.48 -12.84
CA HIS A 987 -12.74 56.59 -13.46
C HIS A 987 -12.57 55.62 -14.63
N ALA A 988 -12.96 54.35 -14.46
CA ALA A 988 -12.88 53.35 -15.52
C ALA A 988 -13.75 53.75 -16.73
N TRP A 989 -14.99 54.23 -16.49
CA TRP A 989 -15.89 54.70 -17.55
C TRP A 989 -15.27 55.83 -18.38
N VAL A 990 -14.68 56.85 -17.71
CA VAL A 990 -14.03 57.98 -18.38
C VAL A 990 -12.80 57.52 -19.17
N GLN A 991 -11.96 56.67 -18.57
CA GLN A 991 -10.74 56.16 -19.20
C GLN A 991 -11.03 55.33 -20.46
N VAL A 992 -12.08 54.50 -20.44
CA VAL A 992 -12.52 53.73 -21.62
C VAL A 992 -13.03 54.66 -22.71
N LYS A 993 -13.89 55.63 -22.36
CA LYS A 993 -14.42 56.61 -23.31
C LYS A 993 -13.30 57.36 -24.03
N GLU A 994 -12.35 57.88 -23.26
CA GLU A 994 -11.23 58.67 -23.78
C GLU A 994 -10.29 57.84 -24.65
N TRP A 995 -9.92 56.63 -24.21
CA TRP A 995 -8.95 55.81 -24.92
C TRP A 995 -9.47 55.32 -26.27
N PHE A 996 -10.70 54.79 -26.29
CA PHE A 996 -11.32 54.26 -27.51
C PHE A 996 -12.08 55.31 -28.32
N ASN A 997 -12.01 56.59 -27.91
CA ASN A 997 -12.68 57.73 -28.55
C ASN A 997 -14.18 57.49 -28.81
N LEU A 998 -14.88 56.96 -27.80
CA LEU A 998 -16.29 56.57 -27.91
C LEU A 998 -17.21 57.78 -27.74
N SER A 999 -18.24 57.86 -28.58
CA SER A 999 -19.33 58.84 -28.43
C SER A 999 -20.17 58.56 -27.18
N ASP A 1000 -20.92 59.56 -26.70
CA ASP A 1000 -21.84 59.37 -25.57
C ASP A 1000 -22.90 58.29 -25.85
N ALA A 1001 -23.35 58.17 -27.10
CA ALA A 1001 -24.29 57.13 -27.52
C ALA A 1001 -23.68 55.73 -27.42
N GLN A 1002 -22.44 55.55 -27.89
CA GLN A 1002 -21.71 54.28 -27.79
C GLN A 1002 -21.41 53.92 -26.33
N MET A 1003 -21.03 54.88 -25.49
CA MET A 1003 -20.84 54.62 -24.07
C MET A 1003 -22.14 54.21 -23.38
N LEU A 1004 -23.26 54.84 -23.71
CA LEU A 1004 -24.57 54.46 -23.20
C LEU A 1004 -24.97 53.05 -23.64
N GLU A 1005 -24.70 52.69 -24.89
CA GLU A 1005 -24.93 51.33 -25.42
C GLU A 1005 -24.06 50.29 -24.72
N TYR A 1006 -22.74 50.48 -24.72
CA TYR A 1006 -21.81 49.46 -24.22
C TYR A 1006 -21.74 49.40 -22.71
N PHE A 1007 -21.70 50.54 -21.99
CA PHE A 1007 -21.40 50.60 -20.56
C PHE A 1007 -22.58 51.12 -19.71
N GLY A 1008 -23.55 51.80 -20.33
CA GLY A 1008 -24.62 52.48 -19.63
C GLY A 1008 -24.26 53.91 -19.23
N PRO A 1009 -25.11 54.59 -18.44
CA PRO A 1009 -24.89 55.99 -18.05
C PRO A 1009 -23.59 56.16 -17.25
N LYS A 1010 -22.94 57.32 -17.39
CA LYS A 1010 -21.75 57.68 -16.61
C LYS A 1010 -22.09 57.55 -15.11
N PRO A 1011 -21.35 56.73 -14.33
CA PRO A 1011 -21.61 56.63 -12.91
C PRO A 1011 -21.33 57.96 -12.19
N GLU A 1012 -22.21 58.33 -11.27
CA GLU A 1012 -21.93 59.39 -10.31
C GLU A 1012 -21.07 58.85 -9.16
N PHE A 1013 -20.30 59.74 -8.54
CA PHE A 1013 -19.62 59.38 -7.29
C PHE A 1013 -20.68 59.19 -6.19
N PRO A 1014 -20.65 58.08 -5.42
CA PRO A 1014 -21.51 57.92 -4.26
C PRO A 1014 -21.32 59.07 -3.28
N ALA A 1015 -22.37 59.50 -2.58
CA ALA A 1015 -22.29 60.60 -1.60
C ALA A 1015 -21.27 60.35 -0.47
N THR A 1016 -20.94 59.08 -0.21
CA THR A 1016 -19.94 58.66 0.78
C THR A 1016 -18.50 58.60 0.22
N ALA A 1017 -18.28 58.96 -1.04
CA ALA A 1017 -16.95 59.03 -1.63
C ALA A 1017 -16.22 60.30 -1.15
N ILE A 1018 -14.98 60.14 -0.73
CA ILE A 1018 -14.08 61.24 -0.38
C ILE A 1018 -13.30 61.60 -1.65
N LEU A 1019 -13.61 62.76 -2.21
CA LEU A 1019 -13.04 63.26 -3.46
C LEU A 1019 -11.75 64.04 -3.21
N ASP A 1020 -10.81 63.91 -4.14
CA ASP A 1020 -9.56 64.66 -4.18
C ASP A 1020 -9.41 65.39 -5.53
N LYS A 1021 -8.26 66.05 -5.74
CA LYS A 1021 -7.99 66.85 -6.95
C LYS A 1021 -8.04 66.03 -8.24
N ASP A 1022 -7.77 64.73 -8.18
CA ASP A 1022 -7.73 63.86 -9.34
C ASP A 1022 -9.14 63.37 -9.75
N ASP A 1023 -10.17 63.70 -8.95
CA ASP A 1023 -11.57 63.37 -9.21
C ASP A 1023 -12.34 64.50 -9.93
N GLN A 1024 -11.67 65.59 -10.32
CA GLN A 1024 -12.25 66.70 -11.10
C GLN A 1024 -12.36 66.36 -12.60
N ILE A 1025 -13.09 65.29 -12.92
CA ILE A 1025 -13.23 64.66 -14.25
C ILE A 1025 -14.68 64.54 -14.77
#